data_AF-A0A2K9LNI8-F1
#
_entry.id   AF-A0A2K9LNI8-F1
#
_cell.length_a   1.000
_cell.length_b   1.000
_cell.length_c   1.000
_cell.angle_alpha   90.00
_cell.angle_beta   90.00
_cell.angle_gamma   90.00
#
_symmetry.space_group_name_H-M   'P 1'
#
loop_
_entity.id
_entity.type
_entity.pdbx_description
1 polymer ?
#
loop_
_entity_poly.entity_id
_entity_poly.type
_entity_poly.pdbx_seq_one_letter_code
_entity_poly.pdbx_strand_id
1 'polypeptide(L)'
;MNVRILLAILSLGLLAASPIAYGAANCDALQSQLSRKSLNLAALEQKRNALDNLIQGQIPDDFVLADTVDAPLDMSLELLRAKLSLEKQLAQESTLLQVPPDFEGCPEQQAQWLGLEKQLRSQQQIINQHLLHLYQLPRNSRLALVRETTQWQTLNGLQSEVANWSGEHTDLPAAQAVNEEITNWINYWRGSTRIWLGQLLASKPQGISTNEVWTETLQVPHPASAINWNPELPEHINAESDPALLDWLDTLEEAHRALLRESGKWRNQHIWSLGWLNFFRDMSHPSQFWPQLKTEIRSAPTNLIDAVTRPFIREYRRAIKQDKRGEMLSSWFLQILALIAIMSALLKLAAFTPQLLSLAQQKLLISLQNRGLIQFNAALLWFIKPNAPWVVVLLGANGISRSLPESWIILNWLAPIGSLYAAFRAARVILEWVISRTFTRSGQFVSSHMAQQQAADAHRVAWVFVMCFLSWVLVKGTGGGYLMFFTILIIAAIVWGTMTWLLRRYSTQVARFLLYAAGKGTNKKLDPQQAQRWWMLPVWPALFAVAQVSDIIVHLHQKLLIFDTYRSTSVKLIRIRLAAEARDEDATQEDDTLPDESYSDWMLRNNKTWIEAYDISNALKPLQNWQKEKSEDNVLLVVGDQGSGKTALINRLTTTWTDTPISVLNIPAKTTDPAAILPMVGSHLCIPNLTDVAQLVKMDETLEPQIIVLDNTHNLFLSEVGCLDAYRALNQCLNAHLRNIFWIVVMHAPSWSYLNCVFNREVRFSNIFRMPRWSPADIRKLILSRHQGSRRRIRYDELLLSASAGSESSSVRAADSRVFNILWEQSGGIPQVAIQLWLAAARSKEQTVELGVPGKPSGNALKDMKDDLCFVFSAIVTHKSLSSEEIMLVTHFPEAIVRHTLKQGLNLGLLWRDDTKRYRIHPSWQGTLNGFLISKNLQWEL
;
A
#
# COMPACT_ATOMS: atom_id res chain seq x y z
N MET A 1 -46.52 41.59 -29.45
CA MET A 1 -47.73 42.30 -29.02
C MET A 1 -47.31 43.52 -28.22
N ASN A 2 -47.41 44.69 -28.86
CA ASN A 2 -47.57 46.07 -28.35
C ASN A 2 -46.88 46.38 -27.01
N VAL A 3 -45.77 47.13 -26.95
CA VAL A 3 -45.76 48.61 -26.93
C VAL A 3 -44.48 49.22 -27.55
N ARG A 4 -43.50 48.40 -27.99
CA ARG A 4 -42.21 48.92 -28.54
C ARG A 4 -42.23 49.34 -30.01
N ILE A 5 -43.32 49.10 -30.74
CA ILE A 5 -43.41 49.40 -32.18
C ILE A 5 -43.96 50.82 -32.44
N LEU A 6 -44.67 51.42 -31.47
CA LEU A 6 -45.27 52.76 -31.66
C LEU A 6 -44.32 53.93 -31.42
N LEU A 7 -43.17 53.71 -30.76
CA LEU A 7 -42.16 54.75 -30.50
C LEU A 7 -41.10 54.86 -31.62
N ALA A 8 -41.04 53.90 -32.54
CA ALA A 8 -40.15 53.94 -33.70
C ALA A 8 -40.75 54.68 -34.91
N ILE A 9 -42.05 54.98 -34.89
CA ILE A 9 -42.77 55.57 -36.04
C ILE A 9 -42.94 57.09 -35.88
N LEU A 10 -42.66 57.65 -34.69
CA LEU A 10 -42.81 59.08 -34.39
C LEU A 10 -41.52 59.91 -34.45
N SER A 11 -40.36 59.29 -34.75
CA SER A 11 -39.10 60.01 -35.04
C SER A 11 -38.77 60.08 -36.54
N LEU A 12 -39.65 59.57 -37.42
CA LEU A 12 -39.40 59.49 -38.87
C LEU A 12 -40.08 60.61 -39.69
N GLY A 13 -40.69 61.61 -39.05
CA GLY A 13 -41.60 62.56 -39.72
C GLY A 13 -41.15 64.03 -39.77
N LEU A 14 -39.98 64.39 -39.26
CA LEU A 14 -39.53 65.79 -39.19
C LEU A 14 -38.02 65.87 -39.42
N LEU A 15 -37.60 65.77 -40.68
CA LEU A 15 -36.37 66.34 -41.26
C LEU A 15 -36.27 65.90 -42.74
N ALA A 16 -37.19 66.41 -43.56
CA ALA A 16 -37.11 66.30 -45.01
C ALA A 16 -37.52 67.64 -45.64
N ALA A 17 -36.62 68.62 -45.58
CA ALA A 17 -36.57 69.77 -46.48
C ALA A 17 -35.33 70.64 -46.18
N SER A 18 -34.19 70.30 -46.78
CA SER A 18 -33.21 71.29 -47.21
C SER A 18 -32.30 70.70 -48.29
N PRO A 19 -31.91 71.50 -49.29
CA PRO A 19 -31.53 71.03 -50.61
C PRO A 19 -30.09 70.52 -50.68
N ILE A 20 -29.83 69.78 -51.76
CA ILE A 20 -28.53 69.51 -52.36
C ILE A 20 -27.67 70.79 -52.28
N ALA A 21 -26.71 70.80 -51.37
CA ALA A 21 -25.58 71.70 -51.40
C ALA A 21 -24.34 70.80 -51.52
N TYR A 22 -23.80 70.74 -52.73
CA TYR A 22 -22.39 70.49 -52.97
C TYR A 22 -21.60 71.50 -52.12
N GLY A 23 -21.35 71.17 -50.85
CA GLY A 23 -20.32 71.83 -50.07
C GLY A 23 -19.00 71.31 -50.63
N ALA A 24 -18.26 72.16 -51.33
CA ALA A 24 -16.89 71.88 -51.71
C ALA A 24 -16.19 71.26 -50.50
N ALA A 25 -15.78 69.99 -50.62
CA ALA A 25 -15.05 69.31 -49.58
C ALA A 25 -13.85 70.21 -49.25
N ASN A 26 -13.79 70.71 -48.01
CA ASN A 26 -12.71 71.58 -47.60
C ASN A 26 -11.47 70.69 -47.41
N CYS A 27 -10.81 70.35 -48.53
CA CYS A 27 -9.75 69.35 -48.55
C CYS A 27 -8.56 69.78 -47.65
N ASP A 28 -8.43 71.08 -47.34
CA ASP A 28 -7.47 71.62 -46.37
C ASP A 28 -7.76 71.15 -44.92
N ALA A 29 -9.02 70.98 -44.54
CA ALA A 29 -9.39 70.43 -43.24
C ALA A 29 -9.03 68.94 -43.13
N LEU A 30 -9.13 68.18 -44.22
CA LEU A 30 -8.72 66.77 -44.30
C LEU A 30 -7.20 66.61 -44.24
N GLN A 31 -6.42 67.61 -44.69
CA GLN A 31 -4.96 67.63 -44.57
C GLN A 31 -4.48 67.54 -43.11
N SER A 32 -5.22 68.16 -42.18
CA SER A 32 -4.95 68.05 -40.73
C SER A 32 -5.21 66.65 -40.16
N GLN A 33 -6.14 65.89 -40.76
CA GLN A 33 -6.39 64.50 -40.37
C GLN A 33 -5.33 63.56 -40.94
N LEU A 34 -4.86 63.82 -42.17
CA LEU A 34 -3.75 63.10 -42.78
C LEU A 34 -2.44 63.31 -42.00
N SER A 35 -2.16 64.53 -41.55
CA SER A 35 -0.97 64.82 -40.73
C SER A 35 -1.01 64.15 -39.35
N ARG A 36 -2.19 64.02 -38.73
CA ARG A 36 -2.36 63.20 -37.52
C ARG A 36 -2.12 61.71 -37.79
N LYS A 37 -2.61 61.19 -38.93
CA LYS A 37 -2.34 59.79 -39.32
C LYS A 37 -0.87 59.54 -39.62
N SER A 38 -0.15 60.49 -40.24
CA SER A 38 1.28 60.36 -40.47
C SER A 38 2.09 60.41 -39.17
N LEU A 39 1.70 61.24 -38.19
CA LEU A 39 2.29 61.24 -36.85
C LEU A 39 2.05 59.90 -36.13
N ASN A 40 0.85 59.34 -36.23
CA ASN A 40 0.54 58.02 -35.68
C ASN A 40 1.36 56.92 -36.36
N LEU A 41 1.57 57.01 -37.68
CA LEU A 41 2.41 56.08 -38.42
C LEU A 41 3.86 56.15 -37.93
N ALA A 42 4.41 57.36 -37.77
CA ALA A 42 5.76 57.56 -37.24
C ALA A 42 5.92 56.98 -35.82
N ALA A 43 4.91 57.16 -34.95
CA ALA A 43 4.90 56.58 -33.61
C ALA A 43 4.86 55.03 -33.64
N LEU A 44 4.05 54.43 -34.54
CA LEU A 44 4.02 52.98 -34.71
C LEU A 44 5.34 52.44 -35.30
N GLU A 45 5.97 53.15 -36.23
CA GLU A 45 7.29 52.79 -36.75
C GLU A 45 8.36 52.82 -35.66
N GLN A 46 8.34 53.83 -34.78
CA GLN A 46 9.24 53.88 -33.63
C GLN A 46 9.01 52.70 -32.67
N LYS A 47 7.74 52.40 -32.34
CA LYS A 47 7.39 51.24 -31.50
C LYS A 47 7.81 49.92 -32.14
N ARG A 48 7.60 49.76 -33.45
CA ARG A 48 8.06 48.60 -34.20
C ARG A 48 9.57 48.47 -34.13
N ASN A 49 10.31 49.54 -34.43
CA ASN A 49 11.78 49.51 -34.39
C ASN A 49 12.30 49.14 -33.00
N ALA A 50 11.66 49.64 -31.94
CA ALA A 50 12.01 49.26 -30.56
C ALA A 50 11.76 47.77 -30.27
N LEU A 51 10.64 47.21 -30.77
CA LEU A 51 10.35 45.77 -30.67
C LEU A 51 11.30 44.91 -31.51
N ASP A 52 11.61 45.34 -32.73
CA ASP A 52 12.57 44.68 -33.64
C ASP A 52 13.97 44.64 -33.00
N ASN A 53 14.42 45.78 -32.45
CA ASN A 53 15.68 45.89 -31.71
C ASN A 53 15.71 44.97 -30.48
N LEU A 54 14.62 44.92 -29.70
CA LEU A 54 14.52 44.01 -28.56
C LEU A 54 14.62 42.55 -29.00
N ILE A 55 13.89 42.14 -30.05
CA ILE A 55 13.91 40.76 -30.56
C ILE A 55 15.29 40.38 -31.10
N GLN A 56 16.02 41.33 -31.68
CA GLN A 56 17.40 41.13 -32.14
C GLN A 56 18.44 41.21 -31.02
N GLY A 57 18.05 41.58 -29.78
CA GLY A 57 18.97 41.81 -28.67
C GLY A 57 19.79 43.11 -28.80
N GLN A 58 19.45 43.99 -29.74
CA GLN A 58 20.14 45.26 -30.00
C GLN A 58 19.48 46.41 -29.23
N ILE A 59 19.55 46.33 -27.90
CA ILE A 59 18.86 47.26 -27.01
C ILE A 59 19.74 48.50 -26.73
N PRO A 60 19.19 49.74 -26.80
CA PRO A 60 19.91 50.97 -26.43
C PRO A 60 20.14 51.07 -24.91
N ASP A 61 21.07 51.92 -24.49
CA ASP A 61 21.49 51.98 -23.08
C ASP A 61 20.39 52.50 -22.14
N ASP A 62 19.52 53.39 -22.64
CA ASP A 62 18.37 54.01 -21.94
C ASP A 62 17.06 53.20 -22.02
N PHE A 63 17.13 51.95 -22.47
CA PHE A 63 15.94 51.16 -22.76
C PHE A 63 15.00 50.94 -21.56
N VAL A 64 13.70 51.10 -21.81
CA VAL A 64 12.63 50.82 -20.85
C VAL A 64 11.63 49.81 -21.42
N LEU A 65 11.52 48.65 -20.76
CA LEU A 65 10.63 47.58 -21.19
C LEU A 65 9.15 48.00 -21.17
N ALA A 66 8.74 48.77 -20.17
CA ALA A 66 7.36 49.24 -20.01
C ALA A 66 6.88 50.12 -21.18
N ASP A 67 7.79 50.82 -21.87
CA ASP A 67 7.45 51.71 -22.98
C ASP A 67 7.27 50.94 -24.31
N THR A 68 7.73 49.69 -24.36
CA THR A 68 7.70 48.86 -25.58
C THR A 68 6.60 47.80 -25.60
N VAL A 69 6.16 47.34 -24.42
CA VAL A 69 5.19 46.24 -24.27
C VAL A 69 3.90 46.77 -23.64
N ASP A 70 2.75 46.44 -24.25
CA ASP A 70 1.44 46.94 -23.81
C ASP A 70 0.91 46.31 -22.52
N ALA A 71 1.49 45.19 -22.10
CA ALA A 71 1.13 44.50 -20.87
C ALA A 71 2.38 44.02 -20.11
N PRO A 72 2.39 44.12 -18.77
CA PRO A 72 3.51 43.69 -17.95
C PRO A 72 3.71 42.16 -18.08
N LEU A 73 4.95 41.75 -18.42
CA LEU A 73 5.28 40.36 -18.76
C LEU A 73 5.29 39.40 -17.56
N ASP A 74 5.34 39.93 -16.34
CA ASP A 74 5.35 39.23 -15.06
C ASP A 74 3.94 38.88 -14.55
N MET A 75 2.93 39.72 -14.84
CA MET A 75 1.55 39.56 -14.37
C MET A 75 0.73 38.59 -15.24
N SER A 76 0.59 37.35 -14.75
CA SER A 76 0.00 36.24 -15.53
C SER A 76 -1.44 36.47 -16.02
N LEU A 77 -2.28 37.18 -15.27
CA LEU A 77 -3.70 37.34 -15.61
C LEU A 77 -3.94 38.47 -16.62
N GLU A 78 -3.22 39.58 -16.49
CA GLU A 78 -3.25 40.70 -17.45
C GLU A 78 -2.66 40.28 -18.79
N LEU A 79 -1.57 39.52 -18.76
CA LEU A 79 -0.95 38.98 -19.97
C LEU A 79 -1.85 37.97 -20.70
N LEU A 80 -2.60 37.14 -19.98
CA LEU A 80 -3.59 36.24 -20.60
C LEU A 80 -4.71 37.02 -21.31
N ARG A 81 -5.19 38.11 -20.71
CA ARG A 81 -6.18 39.01 -21.33
C ARG A 81 -5.60 39.68 -22.57
N ALA A 82 -4.38 40.21 -22.48
CA ALA A 82 -3.68 40.85 -23.59
C ALA A 82 -3.47 39.88 -24.76
N LYS A 83 -3.02 38.66 -24.48
CA LYS A 83 -2.85 37.60 -25.48
C LYS A 83 -4.16 37.28 -26.21
N LEU A 84 -5.24 37.02 -25.47
CA LEU A 84 -6.55 36.72 -26.07
C LEU A 84 -7.08 37.90 -26.90
N SER A 85 -6.83 39.14 -26.46
CA SER A 85 -7.23 40.33 -27.21
C SER A 85 -6.48 40.47 -28.53
N LEU A 86 -5.17 40.19 -28.56
CA LEU A 86 -4.35 40.21 -29.77
C LEU A 86 -4.71 39.08 -30.74
N GLU A 87 -4.94 37.87 -30.24
CA GLU A 87 -5.39 36.73 -31.06
C GLU A 87 -6.74 37.03 -31.73
N LYS A 88 -7.64 37.72 -31.02
CA LYS A 88 -8.92 38.17 -31.56
C LYS A 88 -8.76 39.28 -32.60
N GLN A 89 -7.88 40.26 -32.36
CA GLN A 89 -7.60 41.34 -33.31
C GLN A 89 -7.01 40.80 -34.63
N LEU A 90 -6.02 39.91 -34.54
CA LEU A 90 -5.42 39.24 -35.70
C LEU A 90 -6.43 38.37 -36.48
N ALA A 91 -7.44 37.81 -35.80
CA ALA A 91 -8.51 37.04 -36.46
C ALA A 91 -9.60 37.92 -37.12
N GLN A 92 -9.84 39.13 -36.62
CA GLN A 92 -10.88 40.05 -37.10
C GLN A 92 -10.44 40.95 -38.27
N GLU A 93 -9.13 41.04 -38.55
CA GLU A 93 -8.55 41.96 -39.55
C GLU A 93 -8.85 41.63 -41.03
N SER A 94 -9.70 40.63 -41.31
CA SER A 94 -10.15 40.29 -42.68
C SER A 94 -11.26 41.20 -43.25
N THR A 95 -11.67 42.23 -42.52
CA THR A 95 -12.71 43.17 -42.98
C THR A 95 -12.24 44.09 -44.11
N LEU A 96 -13.04 44.17 -45.19
CA LEU A 96 -12.82 45.05 -46.35
C LEU A 96 -12.60 46.50 -45.91
N LEU A 97 -11.58 47.13 -46.50
CA LEU A 97 -11.14 48.49 -46.19
C LEU A 97 -12.14 49.48 -46.84
N GLN A 98 -13.03 50.06 -46.04
CA GLN A 98 -14.00 51.07 -46.49
C GLN A 98 -13.42 52.48 -46.31
N VAL A 99 -13.48 53.29 -47.36
CA VAL A 99 -13.05 54.69 -47.32
C VAL A 99 -14.15 55.52 -46.64
N PRO A 100 -13.82 56.45 -45.72
CA PRO A 100 -14.82 57.31 -45.11
C PRO A 100 -15.48 58.23 -46.15
N PRO A 101 -16.80 58.51 -46.03
CA PRO A 101 -17.56 59.31 -47.00
C PRO A 101 -16.99 60.73 -47.20
N ASP A 102 -16.32 61.27 -46.18
CA ASP A 102 -15.70 62.61 -46.21
C ASP A 102 -14.56 62.74 -47.24
N PHE A 103 -13.96 61.62 -47.67
CA PHE A 103 -12.85 61.58 -48.64
C PHE A 103 -13.33 61.33 -50.09
N GLU A 104 -14.61 61.04 -50.33
CA GLU A 104 -15.14 60.73 -51.66
C GLU A 104 -15.10 61.94 -52.63
N GLY A 105 -15.00 63.17 -52.10
CA GLY A 105 -14.92 64.41 -52.86
C GLY A 105 -13.51 64.93 -53.18
N CYS A 106 -12.44 64.31 -52.66
CA CYS A 106 -11.05 64.79 -52.79
C CYS A 106 -10.11 63.62 -53.20
N PRO A 107 -9.89 63.36 -54.51
CA PRO A 107 -9.24 62.14 -54.98
C PRO A 107 -7.76 62.00 -54.58
N GLU A 108 -7.00 63.10 -54.48
CA GLU A 108 -5.60 63.06 -54.04
C GLU A 108 -5.47 62.71 -52.55
N GLN A 109 -6.26 63.36 -51.69
CA GLN A 109 -6.30 63.09 -50.24
C GLN A 109 -6.84 61.68 -49.96
N GLN A 110 -7.78 61.19 -50.76
CA GLN A 110 -8.31 59.83 -50.68
C GLN A 110 -7.23 58.77 -50.95
N ALA A 111 -6.42 58.96 -52.00
CA ALA A 111 -5.31 58.05 -52.33
C ALA A 111 -4.23 58.04 -51.23
N GLN A 112 -3.89 59.22 -50.70
CA GLN A 112 -2.95 59.34 -49.57
C GLN A 112 -3.50 58.67 -48.30
N TRP A 113 -4.79 58.85 -47.99
CA TRP A 113 -5.44 58.20 -46.86
C TRP A 113 -5.41 56.68 -47.00
N LEU A 114 -5.75 56.15 -48.18
CA LEU A 114 -5.71 54.71 -48.47
C LEU A 114 -4.29 54.13 -48.35
N GLY A 115 -3.28 54.86 -48.80
CA GLY A 115 -1.87 54.50 -48.64
C GLY A 115 -1.45 54.43 -47.17
N LEU A 116 -1.72 55.50 -46.42
CA LEU A 116 -1.40 55.59 -44.98
C LEU A 116 -2.16 54.54 -44.16
N GLU A 117 -3.43 54.28 -44.46
CA GLU A 117 -4.24 53.27 -43.76
C GLU A 117 -3.72 51.84 -44.01
N LYS A 118 -3.29 51.53 -45.24
CA LYS A 118 -2.63 50.25 -45.54
C LYS A 118 -1.32 50.09 -44.77
N GLN A 119 -0.51 51.15 -44.71
CA GLN A 119 0.74 51.14 -43.95
C GLN A 119 0.50 51.03 -42.45
N LEU A 120 -0.47 51.75 -41.89
CA LEU A 120 -0.83 51.64 -40.47
C LEU A 120 -1.26 50.22 -40.12
N ARG A 121 -2.14 49.60 -40.92
CA ARG A 121 -2.57 48.22 -40.70
C ARG A 121 -1.42 47.23 -40.82
N SER A 122 -0.53 47.38 -41.80
CA SER A 122 0.62 46.47 -41.96
C SER A 122 1.61 46.60 -40.80
N GLN A 123 1.90 47.82 -40.34
CA GLN A 123 2.76 48.05 -39.18
C GLN A 123 2.13 47.50 -37.90
N GLN A 124 0.83 47.76 -37.69
CA GLN A 124 0.09 47.23 -36.54
C GLN A 124 0.07 45.70 -36.54
N GLN A 125 -0.09 45.07 -37.70
CA GLN A 125 -0.07 43.62 -37.83
C GLN A 125 1.29 43.04 -37.43
N ILE A 126 2.39 43.65 -37.88
CA ILE A 126 3.76 43.24 -37.52
C ILE A 126 3.98 43.43 -36.01
N ILE A 127 3.59 44.57 -35.44
CA ILE A 127 3.69 44.85 -33.99
C ILE A 127 2.89 43.80 -33.19
N ASN A 128 1.66 43.53 -33.59
CA ASN A 128 0.79 42.54 -32.93
C ASN A 128 1.42 41.13 -32.98
N GLN A 129 2.05 40.75 -34.10
CA GLN A 129 2.79 39.48 -34.22
C GLN A 129 4.00 39.43 -33.28
N HIS A 130 4.79 40.50 -33.18
CA HIS A 130 5.93 40.57 -32.27
C HIS A 130 5.52 40.54 -30.80
N LEU A 131 4.50 41.28 -30.41
CA LEU A 131 3.94 41.24 -29.05
C LEU A 131 3.40 39.85 -28.71
N LEU A 132 2.69 39.22 -29.65
CA LEU A 132 2.20 37.85 -29.49
C LEU A 132 3.35 36.85 -29.32
N HIS A 133 4.45 37.01 -30.07
CA HIS A 133 5.66 36.20 -29.89
C HIS A 133 6.23 36.34 -28.46
N LEU A 134 6.36 37.57 -27.95
CA LEU A 134 6.83 37.84 -26.58
C LEU A 134 5.88 37.24 -25.51
N TYR A 135 4.57 37.34 -25.71
CA TYR A 135 3.58 36.78 -24.79
C TYR A 135 3.51 35.25 -24.82
N GLN A 136 3.91 34.63 -25.93
CA GLN A 136 4.00 33.18 -26.09
C GLN A 136 5.25 32.56 -25.44
N LEU A 137 6.26 33.37 -25.08
CA LEU A 137 7.46 32.88 -24.41
C LEU A 137 7.15 32.14 -23.10
N PRO A 138 7.95 31.11 -22.75
CA PRO A 138 7.83 30.43 -21.47
C PRO A 138 7.87 31.42 -20.30
N ARG A 139 7.08 31.17 -19.24
CA ARG A 139 7.02 32.06 -18.05
C ARG A 139 8.41 32.36 -17.49
N ASN A 140 9.29 31.36 -17.43
CA ASN A 140 10.63 31.53 -16.90
C ASN A 140 11.47 32.48 -17.77
N SER A 141 11.38 32.36 -19.10
CA SER A 141 12.06 33.26 -20.04
C SER A 141 11.53 34.69 -19.97
N ARG A 142 10.21 34.87 -19.80
CA ARG A 142 9.61 36.20 -19.60
C ARG A 142 10.08 36.87 -18.30
N LEU A 143 10.09 36.12 -17.20
CA LEU A 143 10.58 36.62 -15.91
C LEU A 143 12.09 36.91 -15.96
N ALA A 144 12.87 36.11 -16.68
CA ALA A 144 14.27 36.37 -16.92
C ALA A 144 14.47 37.66 -17.72
N LEU A 145 13.70 37.87 -18.79
CA LEU A 145 13.73 39.11 -19.58
C LEU A 145 13.41 40.33 -18.73
N VAL A 146 12.34 40.29 -17.92
CA VAL A 146 12.00 41.40 -17.01
C VAL A 146 13.14 41.68 -16.03
N ARG A 147 13.74 40.64 -15.44
CA ARG A 147 14.85 40.79 -14.49
C ARG A 147 16.08 41.39 -15.14
N GLU A 148 16.54 40.85 -16.26
CA GLU A 148 17.75 41.34 -16.91
C GLU A 148 17.55 42.75 -17.49
N THR A 149 16.36 43.07 -18.01
CA THR A 149 16.05 44.46 -18.42
C THR A 149 15.96 45.42 -17.23
N THR A 150 15.49 44.99 -16.05
CA THR A 150 15.58 45.81 -14.84
C THR A 150 17.02 46.02 -14.38
N GLN A 151 17.89 44.99 -14.48
CA GLN A 151 19.32 45.13 -14.18
C GLN A 151 20.02 46.06 -15.18
N TRP A 152 19.65 45.99 -16.45
CA TRP A 152 20.13 46.90 -17.48
C TRP A 152 19.84 48.37 -17.13
N GLN A 153 18.62 48.65 -16.68
CA GLN A 153 18.22 49.99 -16.23
C GLN A 153 18.97 50.45 -14.98
N THR A 154 19.10 49.57 -13.98
CA THR A 154 19.84 49.92 -12.75
C THR A 154 21.30 50.20 -13.04
N LEU A 155 21.93 49.44 -13.95
CA LEU A 155 23.31 49.69 -14.38
C LEU A 155 23.44 50.99 -15.20
N ASN A 156 22.42 51.37 -15.98
CA ASN A 156 22.42 52.67 -16.66
C ASN A 156 22.34 53.83 -15.66
N GLY A 157 21.50 53.69 -14.63
CA GLY A 157 21.44 54.64 -13.50
C GLY A 157 22.78 54.75 -12.77
N LEU A 158 23.38 53.61 -12.42
CA LEU A 158 24.69 53.56 -11.77
C LEU A 158 25.79 54.16 -12.65
N GLN A 159 25.80 53.90 -13.96
CA GLN A 159 26.77 54.50 -14.89
C GLN A 159 26.66 56.03 -14.87
N SER A 160 25.44 56.59 -14.84
CA SER A 160 25.23 58.03 -14.72
C SER A 160 25.64 58.60 -13.36
N GLU A 161 25.41 57.86 -12.28
CA GLU A 161 25.79 58.23 -10.91
C GLU A 161 27.31 58.27 -10.75
N VAL A 162 28.01 57.25 -11.23
CA VAL A 162 29.48 57.15 -11.21
C VAL A 162 30.10 58.22 -12.11
N ALA A 163 29.50 58.50 -13.27
CA ALA A 163 29.96 59.58 -14.15
C ALA A 163 29.85 60.95 -13.48
N ASN A 164 28.71 61.24 -12.82
CA ASN A 164 28.51 62.47 -12.06
C ASN A 164 29.50 62.57 -10.90
N TRP A 165 29.68 61.50 -10.12
CA TRP A 165 30.64 61.45 -9.02
C TRP A 165 32.09 61.70 -9.48
N SER A 166 32.50 61.11 -10.61
CA SER A 166 33.82 61.35 -11.18
C SER A 166 33.99 62.77 -11.72
N GLY A 167 32.89 63.39 -12.19
CA GLY A 167 32.85 64.78 -12.64
C GLY A 167 32.92 65.78 -11.48
N GLU A 168 32.46 65.41 -10.29
CA GLU A 168 32.62 66.20 -9.06
C GLU A 168 34.05 66.10 -8.49
N HIS A 169 34.79 65.03 -8.84
CA HIS A 169 36.14 64.74 -8.34
C HIS A 169 37.20 64.78 -9.45
N THR A 170 37.12 65.75 -10.36
CA THR A 170 38.07 65.90 -11.50
C THR A 170 39.54 66.03 -11.10
N ASP A 171 39.80 66.39 -9.84
CA ASP A 171 41.15 66.61 -9.31
C ASP A 171 41.89 65.30 -8.98
N LEU A 172 41.18 64.15 -8.96
CA LEU A 172 41.73 62.84 -8.62
C LEU A 172 41.76 61.92 -9.86
N PRO A 173 42.94 61.57 -10.41
CA PRO A 173 43.04 60.63 -11.53
C PRO A 173 42.50 59.24 -11.16
N ALA A 174 42.57 58.87 -9.88
CA ALA A 174 41.99 57.64 -9.35
C ALA A 174 40.46 57.55 -9.53
N ALA A 175 39.73 58.66 -9.36
CA ALA A 175 38.28 58.69 -9.53
C ALA A 175 37.86 58.49 -11.01
N GLN A 176 38.66 59.01 -11.95
CA GLN A 176 38.47 58.77 -13.39
C GLN A 176 38.78 57.33 -13.77
N ALA A 177 39.84 56.74 -13.21
CA ALA A 177 40.19 55.34 -13.43
C ALA A 177 39.08 54.37 -12.96
N VAL A 178 38.50 54.61 -11.78
CA VAL A 178 37.35 53.82 -11.28
C VAL A 178 36.13 53.94 -12.19
N ASN A 179 35.82 55.15 -12.68
CA ASN A 179 34.71 55.35 -13.63
C ASN A 179 34.96 54.61 -14.96
N GLU A 180 36.19 54.67 -15.49
CA GLU A 180 36.55 53.96 -16.72
C GLU A 180 36.47 52.43 -16.55
N GLU A 181 36.98 51.88 -15.44
CA GLU A 181 36.91 50.45 -15.13
C GLU A 181 35.48 49.96 -14.93
N ILE A 182 34.64 50.70 -14.18
CA ILE A 182 33.21 50.39 -14.01
C ILE A 182 32.49 50.45 -15.35
N THR A 183 32.73 51.49 -16.16
CA THR A 183 32.11 51.64 -17.49
C THR A 183 32.53 50.51 -18.43
N ASN A 184 33.80 50.12 -18.43
CA ASN A 184 34.31 48.99 -19.20
C ASN A 184 33.67 47.67 -18.77
N TRP A 185 33.50 47.46 -17.46
CA TRP A 185 32.82 46.28 -16.92
C TRP A 185 31.34 46.25 -17.33
N ILE A 186 30.62 47.36 -17.21
CA ILE A 186 29.21 47.49 -17.64
C ILE A 186 29.08 47.21 -19.13
N ASN A 187 29.98 47.74 -19.96
CA ASN A 187 29.98 47.48 -21.40
C ASN A 187 30.22 46.00 -21.74
N TYR A 188 31.14 45.34 -21.01
CA TYR A 188 31.38 43.91 -21.15
C TYR A 188 30.14 43.08 -20.77
N TRP A 189 29.52 43.40 -19.63
CA TRP A 189 28.27 42.78 -19.19
C TRP A 189 27.12 43.01 -20.19
N ARG A 190 26.98 44.23 -20.72
CA ARG A 190 25.99 44.57 -21.76
C ARG A 190 26.21 43.75 -23.03
N GLY A 191 27.47 43.61 -23.47
CA GLY A 191 27.84 42.78 -24.63
C GLY A 191 27.36 41.34 -24.49
N SER A 192 27.68 40.70 -23.36
CA SER A 192 27.23 39.33 -23.08
C SER A 192 25.70 39.21 -22.98
N THR A 193 25.05 40.19 -22.36
CA THR A 193 23.59 40.23 -22.20
C THR A 193 22.87 40.39 -23.55
N ARG A 194 23.42 41.18 -24.49
CA ARG A 194 22.88 41.32 -25.87
C ARG A 194 22.91 39.99 -26.62
N ILE A 195 24.02 39.25 -26.54
CA ILE A 195 24.16 37.93 -27.18
C ILE A 195 23.13 36.95 -26.60
N TRP A 196 23.00 36.91 -25.27
CA TRP A 196 22.02 36.06 -24.61
C TRP A 196 20.56 36.44 -24.95
N LEU A 197 20.21 37.73 -24.91
CA LEU A 197 18.86 38.22 -25.25
C LEU A 197 18.49 37.93 -26.70
N GLY A 198 19.42 38.14 -27.64
CA GLY A 198 19.21 37.83 -29.06
C GLY A 198 18.87 36.35 -29.27
N GLN A 199 19.49 35.45 -28.51
CA GLN A 199 19.21 34.01 -28.58
C GLN A 199 17.94 33.60 -27.84
N LEU A 200 17.62 34.26 -26.72
CA LEU A 200 16.37 34.05 -25.97
C LEU A 200 15.14 34.37 -26.83
N LEU A 201 15.23 35.42 -27.64
CA LEU A 201 14.13 36.02 -28.40
C LEU A 201 14.10 35.62 -29.88
N ALA A 202 15.10 34.91 -30.37
CA ALA A 202 15.15 34.49 -31.76
C ALA A 202 14.04 33.48 -32.10
N SER A 203 13.28 33.79 -33.15
CA SER A 203 12.24 32.89 -33.70
C SER A 203 12.82 31.72 -34.53
N LYS A 204 14.08 31.84 -34.96
CA LYS A 204 14.88 30.78 -35.59
C LYS A 204 16.20 30.65 -34.83
N PRO A 205 16.70 29.44 -34.54
CA PRO A 205 17.99 29.28 -33.88
C PRO A 205 19.07 29.96 -34.73
N GLN A 206 19.65 31.03 -34.19
CA GLN A 206 20.83 31.65 -34.77
C GLN A 206 21.98 30.66 -34.66
N GLY A 207 22.98 30.71 -35.56
CA GLY A 207 24.02 29.69 -35.68
C GLY A 207 24.96 29.49 -34.48
N ILE A 208 24.73 30.18 -33.36
CA ILE A 208 25.49 30.08 -32.11
C ILE A 208 24.79 29.07 -31.20
N SER A 209 25.53 28.06 -30.74
CA SER A 209 24.96 27.07 -29.83
C SER A 209 24.69 27.68 -28.45
N THR A 210 23.66 27.19 -27.75
CA THR A 210 23.35 27.65 -26.37
C THR A 210 24.52 27.47 -25.39
N ASN A 211 25.43 26.55 -25.70
CA ASN A 211 26.64 26.31 -24.92
C ASN A 211 27.72 27.37 -25.17
N GLU A 212 27.84 27.90 -26.39
CA GLU A 212 28.76 29.00 -26.71
C GLU A 212 28.35 30.29 -26.01
N VAL A 213 27.05 30.62 -26.02
CA VAL A 213 26.48 31.75 -25.27
C VAL A 213 26.82 31.64 -23.79
N TRP A 214 26.67 30.44 -23.22
CA TRP A 214 27.00 30.21 -21.81
C TRP A 214 28.50 30.35 -21.54
N THR A 215 29.37 29.84 -22.42
CA THR A 215 30.81 30.04 -22.26
C THR A 215 31.22 31.50 -22.34
N GLU A 216 30.58 32.31 -23.18
CA GLU A 216 30.80 33.75 -23.23
C GLU A 216 30.29 34.45 -21.96
N THR A 217 29.12 34.07 -21.43
CA THR A 217 28.64 34.63 -20.16
C THR A 217 29.55 34.29 -18.97
N LEU A 218 30.22 33.14 -18.98
CA LEU A 218 31.20 32.75 -17.98
C LEU A 218 32.51 33.56 -18.05
N GLN A 219 32.79 34.22 -19.18
CA GLN A 219 33.98 35.07 -19.32
C GLN A 219 33.80 36.46 -18.70
N VAL A 220 32.57 36.86 -18.34
CA VAL A 220 32.31 38.09 -17.59
C VAL A 220 33.05 38.02 -16.25
N PRO A 221 34.03 38.90 -16.00
CA PRO A 221 34.83 38.81 -14.80
C PRO A 221 34.03 39.27 -13.59
N HIS A 222 34.30 38.70 -12.42
CA HIS A 222 33.62 39.10 -11.18
C HIS A 222 34.05 40.52 -10.79
N PRO A 223 33.11 41.45 -10.48
CA PRO A 223 33.41 42.87 -10.30
C PRO A 223 34.41 43.15 -9.17
N ALA A 224 34.37 42.38 -8.08
CA ALA A 224 35.35 42.47 -6.99
C ALA A 224 36.82 42.20 -7.42
N SER A 225 37.03 41.45 -8.50
CA SER A 225 38.37 41.11 -9.03
C SER A 225 38.75 41.89 -10.29
N ALA A 226 37.76 42.45 -10.98
CA ALA A 226 37.94 43.11 -12.28
C ALA A 226 38.22 44.61 -12.14
N ILE A 227 37.73 45.22 -11.07
CA ILE A 227 37.81 46.66 -10.80
C ILE A 227 38.74 46.84 -9.60
N ASN A 228 39.63 47.83 -9.68
CA ASN A 228 40.45 48.26 -8.57
C ASN A 228 39.62 49.18 -7.65
N TRP A 229 38.99 48.58 -6.64
CA TRP A 229 38.21 49.29 -5.64
C TRP A 229 39.03 50.14 -4.67
N ASN A 230 40.37 50.09 -4.74
CA ASN A 230 41.24 50.86 -3.85
C ASN A 230 42.43 51.53 -4.58
N PRO A 231 42.19 52.47 -5.51
CA PRO A 231 43.25 53.10 -6.28
C PRO A 231 43.73 54.37 -5.58
N GLU A 232 44.80 54.35 -4.78
CA GLU A 232 45.46 55.55 -4.21
C GLU A 232 44.52 56.73 -3.81
N LEU A 233 43.33 56.41 -3.29
CA LEU A 233 42.34 57.41 -2.88
C LEU A 233 42.76 57.95 -1.51
N PRO A 234 42.52 59.24 -1.21
CA PRO A 234 42.82 59.80 0.11
C PRO A 234 42.13 59.01 1.24
N GLU A 235 42.74 58.89 2.43
CA GLU A 235 42.26 58.05 3.57
C GLU A 235 40.78 58.27 4.02
N HIS A 236 40.13 59.34 3.58
CA HIS A 236 38.72 59.64 3.81
C HIS A 236 37.75 59.00 2.79
N ILE A 237 38.25 58.34 1.75
CA ILE A 237 37.50 57.63 0.70
C ILE A 237 38.08 56.20 0.59
N ASN A 238 37.98 55.42 1.66
CA ASN A 238 38.34 54.00 1.65
C ASN A 238 37.09 53.15 1.38
N ALA A 239 37.24 52.08 0.58
CA ALA A 239 36.17 51.14 0.23
C ALA A 239 35.53 50.41 1.44
N GLU A 240 36.19 50.43 2.60
CA GLU A 240 35.62 49.90 3.86
C GLU A 240 34.77 50.93 4.63
N SER A 241 34.82 52.22 4.26
CA SER A 241 34.19 53.33 4.99
C SER A 241 33.17 54.13 4.18
N ASP A 242 33.23 54.12 2.84
CA ASP A 242 32.27 54.85 2.01
C ASP A 242 31.07 53.96 1.63
N PRO A 243 29.85 54.23 2.14
CA PRO A 243 28.67 53.43 1.86
C PRO A 243 28.28 53.40 0.37
N ALA A 244 28.69 54.39 -0.44
CA ALA A 244 28.37 54.44 -1.86
C ALA A 244 29.15 53.39 -2.68
N LEU A 245 30.46 53.25 -2.44
CA LEU A 245 31.30 52.26 -3.15
C LEU A 245 30.86 50.81 -2.86
N LEU A 246 30.46 50.54 -1.62
CA LEU A 246 29.91 49.24 -1.21
C LEU A 246 28.57 48.95 -1.90
N ASP A 247 27.69 49.95 -2.05
CA ASP A 247 26.41 49.80 -2.76
C ASP A 247 26.62 49.61 -4.27
N TRP A 248 27.63 50.28 -4.86
CA TRP A 248 28.03 50.06 -6.26
C TRP A 248 28.60 48.66 -6.48
N LEU A 249 29.46 48.16 -5.60
CA LEU A 249 29.94 46.78 -5.68
C LEU A 249 28.79 45.77 -5.55
N ASP A 250 27.88 45.98 -4.59
CA ASP A 250 26.71 45.10 -4.37
C ASP A 250 25.79 45.07 -5.61
N THR A 251 25.54 46.22 -6.25
CA THR A 251 24.71 46.32 -7.45
C THR A 251 25.37 45.64 -8.67
N LEU A 252 26.68 45.82 -8.87
CA LEU A 252 27.44 45.12 -9.92
C LEU A 252 27.48 43.61 -9.66
N GLU A 253 27.69 43.17 -8.41
CA GLU A 253 27.64 41.75 -8.04
C GLU A 253 26.25 41.15 -8.24
N GLU A 254 25.18 41.88 -7.93
CA GLU A 254 23.81 41.42 -8.15
C GLU A 254 23.50 41.27 -9.64
N ALA A 255 23.92 42.22 -10.48
CA ALA A 255 23.78 42.14 -11.94
C ALA A 255 24.60 40.99 -12.55
N HIS A 256 25.84 40.78 -12.08
CA HIS A 256 26.68 39.66 -12.50
C HIS A 256 26.06 38.30 -12.16
N ARG A 257 25.61 38.13 -10.91
CA ARG A 257 24.96 36.89 -10.45
C ARG A 257 23.60 36.68 -11.11
N ALA A 258 22.85 37.75 -11.41
CA ALA A 258 21.58 37.67 -12.13
C ALA A 258 21.81 37.09 -13.54
N LEU A 259 22.72 37.68 -14.31
CA LEU A 259 23.06 37.23 -15.67
C LEU A 259 23.49 35.77 -15.69
N LEU A 260 24.46 35.36 -14.86
CA LEU A 260 24.92 33.97 -14.77
C LEU A 260 23.79 33.00 -14.38
N ARG A 261 22.90 33.43 -13.49
CA ARG A 261 21.79 32.59 -13.04
C ARG A 261 20.73 32.41 -14.12
N GLU A 262 20.31 33.48 -14.76
CA GLU A 262 19.21 33.43 -15.74
C GLU A 262 19.69 32.82 -17.07
N SER A 263 20.91 33.13 -17.53
CA SER A 263 21.52 32.45 -18.68
C SER A 263 21.78 30.96 -18.41
N GLY A 264 22.26 30.60 -17.21
CA GLY A 264 22.46 29.21 -16.81
C GLY A 264 21.15 28.41 -16.73
N LYS A 265 20.09 28.98 -16.14
CA LYS A 265 18.76 28.36 -16.11
C LYS A 265 18.18 28.18 -17.52
N TRP A 266 18.32 29.20 -18.37
CA TRP A 266 17.88 29.14 -19.76
C TRP A 266 18.60 28.03 -20.52
N ARG A 267 19.94 27.97 -20.44
CA ARG A 267 20.76 26.89 -21.01
C ARG A 267 20.29 25.53 -20.52
N ASN A 268 20.15 25.34 -19.21
CA ASN A 268 19.80 24.04 -18.66
C ASN A 268 18.38 23.59 -19.04
N GLN A 269 17.42 24.52 -19.10
CA GLN A 269 16.09 24.25 -19.64
C GLN A 269 16.14 23.87 -21.12
N HIS A 270 16.98 24.54 -21.91
CA HIS A 270 17.17 24.24 -23.32
C HIS A 270 17.76 22.83 -23.51
N ILE A 271 18.86 22.50 -22.82
CA ILE A 271 19.49 21.16 -22.83
C ILE A 271 18.45 20.09 -22.45
N TRP A 272 17.63 20.33 -21.43
CA TRP A 272 16.59 19.38 -21.03
C TRP A 272 15.48 19.23 -22.09
N SER A 273 15.08 20.32 -22.75
CA SER A 273 14.05 20.31 -23.80
C SER A 273 14.46 19.51 -25.05
N LEU A 274 15.76 19.43 -25.32
CA LEU A 274 16.33 18.64 -26.41
C LEU A 274 16.28 17.12 -26.14
N GLY A 275 16.16 16.71 -24.87
CA GLY A 275 15.95 15.32 -24.46
C GLY A 275 17.21 14.43 -24.47
N TRP A 276 17.00 13.13 -24.19
CA TRP A 276 18.07 12.14 -24.00
C TRP A 276 18.93 11.88 -25.23
N LEU A 277 18.39 12.05 -26.44
CA LEU A 277 19.09 11.71 -27.68
C LEU A 277 20.23 12.69 -27.96
N ASN A 278 20.00 13.99 -27.69
CA ASN A 278 21.05 15.00 -27.77
C ASN A 278 22.05 14.87 -26.61
N PHE A 279 21.63 14.50 -25.41
CA PHE A 279 22.55 14.21 -24.31
C PHE A 279 23.62 13.17 -24.70
N PHE A 280 23.21 12.05 -25.32
CA PHE A 280 24.16 11.03 -25.77
C PHE A 280 25.03 11.50 -26.95
N ARG A 281 24.50 12.38 -27.81
CA ARG A 281 25.26 13.02 -28.89
C ARG A 281 26.33 13.96 -28.33
N ASP A 282 26.00 14.80 -27.35
CA ASP A 282 26.94 15.71 -26.71
C ASP A 282 28.01 14.95 -25.93
N MET A 283 27.63 13.84 -25.28
CA MET A 283 28.58 12.94 -24.61
C MET A 283 29.58 12.31 -25.58
N SER A 284 29.23 12.14 -26.87
CA SER A 284 30.14 11.66 -27.92
C SER A 284 31.19 12.69 -28.35
N HIS A 285 31.04 13.96 -27.93
CA HIS A 285 32.01 15.04 -28.13
C HIS A 285 32.68 15.46 -26.80
N PRO A 286 33.64 14.67 -26.28
CA PRO A 286 34.17 14.85 -24.93
C PRO A 286 34.89 16.19 -24.70
N SER A 287 35.44 16.81 -25.74
CA SER A 287 36.17 18.09 -25.63
C SER A 287 35.28 19.26 -25.18
N GLN A 288 33.99 19.26 -25.54
CA GLN A 288 33.04 20.30 -25.16
C GLN A 288 32.22 19.92 -23.92
N PHE A 289 31.92 18.63 -23.77
CA PHE A 289 31.05 18.11 -22.70
C PHE A 289 31.69 18.13 -21.31
N TRP A 290 32.92 17.61 -21.17
CA TRP A 290 33.57 17.47 -19.85
C TRP A 290 33.85 18.81 -19.14
N PRO A 291 34.34 19.85 -19.83
CA PRO A 291 34.51 21.16 -19.21
C PRO A 291 33.19 21.72 -18.65
N GLN A 292 32.09 21.57 -19.39
CA GLN A 292 30.77 22.07 -19.00
C GLN A 292 30.17 21.28 -17.83
N LEU A 293 30.35 19.96 -17.80
CA LEU A 293 29.93 19.15 -16.66
C LEU A 293 30.73 19.50 -15.39
N LYS A 294 32.04 19.74 -15.54
CA LYS A 294 32.94 20.09 -14.42
C LYS A 294 32.56 21.45 -13.81
N THR A 295 32.20 22.43 -14.63
CA THR A 295 31.72 23.73 -14.15
C THR A 295 30.35 23.62 -13.46
N GLU A 296 29.43 22.81 -13.99
CA GLU A 296 28.14 22.51 -13.33
C GLU A 296 28.34 21.83 -11.96
N ILE A 297 29.22 20.83 -11.86
CA ILE A 297 29.49 20.14 -10.59
C ILE A 297 30.11 21.08 -9.55
N ARG A 298 31.04 21.96 -9.98
CA ARG A 298 31.69 22.92 -9.07
C ARG A 298 30.76 24.03 -8.59
N SER A 299 29.83 24.47 -9.44
CA SER A 299 28.86 25.53 -9.11
C SER A 299 27.59 25.03 -8.42
N ALA A 300 27.30 23.72 -8.48
CA ALA A 300 26.11 23.15 -7.84
C ALA A 300 26.01 23.42 -6.32
N PRO A 301 27.08 23.26 -5.50
CA PRO A 301 26.99 23.51 -4.06
C PRO A 301 26.69 24.97 -3.73
N THR A 302 27.38 25.90 -4.39
CA THR A 302 27.18 27.34 -4.18
C THR A 302 25.78 27.77 -4.63
N ASN A 303 25.34 27.31 -5.80
CA ASN A 303 23.99 27.57 -6.30
C ASN A 303 22.90 27.01 -5.37
N LEU A 304 23.15 25.86 -4.73
CA LEU A 304 22.22 25.26 -3.77
C LEU A 304 22.13 26.08 -2.49
N ILE A 305 23.29 26.45 -1.93
CA ILE A 305 23.37 27.29 -0.75
C ILE A 305 22.67 28.61 -1.03
N ASP A 306 22.97 29.28 -2.14
CA ASP A 306 22.35 30.55 -2.52
C ASP A 306 20.84 30.40 -2.77
N ALA A 307 20.38 29.30 -3.37
CA ALA A 307 18.95 29.07 -3.56
C ALA A 307 18.19 28.94 -2.23
N VAL A 308 18.83 28.34 -1.21
CA VAL A 308 18.24 28.16 0.11
C VAL A 308 18.38 29.42 0.98
N THR A 309 19.55 30.08 0.98
CA THR A 309 19.87 31.19 1.90
C THR A 309 19.41 32.55 1.38
N ARG A 310 19.42 32.81 0.07
CA ARG A 310 19.11 34.14 -0.50
C ARG A 310 17.73 34.67 -0.11
N PRO A 311 16.64 33.88 -0.06
CA PRO A 311 15.34 34.37 0.42
C PRO A 311 15.43 34.91 1.85
N PHE A 312 16.12 34.20 2.74
CA PHE A 312 16.33 34.61 4.13
C PHE A 312 17.24 35.84 4.23
N ILE A 313 18.33 35.89 3.47
CA ILE A 313 19.26 37.03 3.44
C ILE A 313 18.53 38.28 2.93
N ARG A 314 17.72 38.15 1.87
CA ARG A 314 16.96 39.26 1.28
C ARG A 314 15.91 39.80 2.24
N GLU A 315 15.16 38.92 2.90
CA GLU A 315 14.15 39.32 3.89
C GLU A 315 14.81 39.99 5.11
N TYR A 316 15.94 39.44 5.56
CA TYR A 316 16.74 40.01 6.65
C TYR A 316 17.29 41.40 6.31
N ARG A 317 17.91 41.58 5.14
CA ARG A 317 18.41 42.90 4.69
C ARG A 317 17.26 43.91 4.53
N ARG A 318 16.11 43.49 3.99
CA ARG A 318 14.92 44.35 3.86
C ARG A 318 14.39 44.79 5.22
N ALA A 319 14.36 43.86 6.19
CA ALA A 319 13.93 44.17 7.55
C ALA A 319 14.88 45.14 8.25
N ILE A 320 16.19 45.07 7.99
CA ILE A 320 17.17 46.05 8.49
C ILE A 320 16.95 47.42 7.85
N LYS A 321 16.81 47.51 6.53
CA LYS A 321 16.56 48.79 5.82
C LYS A 321 15.24 49.46 6.26
N GLN A 322 14.30 48.70 6.81
CA GLN A 322 12.98 49.19 7.25
C GLN A 322 12.85 49.28 8.79
N ASP A 323 13.93 49.04 9.55
CA ASP A 323 13.96 48.98 11.02
C ASP A 323 12.95 48.01 11.68
N LYS A 324 12.63 46.90 10.99
CA LYS A 324 11.63 45.88 11.39
C LYS A 324 12.26 44.53 11.77
N ARG A 325 13.48 44.55 12.30
CA ARG A 325 14.24 43.32 12.63
C ARG A 325 13.52 42.43 13.65
N GLY A 326 12.92 43.02 14.69
CA GLY A 326 12.20 42.29 15.74
C GLY A 326 10.95 41.55 15.22
N GLU A 327 10.16 42.23 14.39
CA GLU A 327 8.98 41.63 13.73
C GLU A 327 9.36 40.42 12.88
N MET A 328 10.44 40.54 12.08
CA MET A 328 10.93 39.46 11.22
C MET A 328 11.35 38.22 12.03
N LEU A 329 12.15 38.39 13.09
CA LEU A 329 12.59 37.28 13.94
C LEU A 329 11.42 36.60 14.66
N SER A 330 10.44 37.37 15.13
CA SER A 330 9.22 36.83 15.75
C SER A 330 8.38 36.03 14.72
N SER A 331 8.28 36.53 13.49
CA SER A 331 7.62 35.84 12.38
C SER A 331 8.28 34.51 12.07
N TRP A 332 9.61 34.48 11.96
CA TRP A 332 10.35 33.23 11.73
C TRP A 332 10.15 32.23 12.87
N PHE A 333 10.19 32.67 14.13
CA PHE A 333 9.92 31.81 15.28
C PHE A 333 8.51 31.21 15.24
N LEU A 334 7.48 32.03 14.98
CA LEU A 334 6.10 31.57 14.84
C LEU A 334 5.92 30.61 13.67
N GLN A 335 6.60 30.84 12.53
CA GLN A 335 6.56 29.94 11.38
C GLN A 335 7.16 28.56 11.70
N ILE A 336 8.27 28.50 12.46
CA ILE A 336 8.86 27.22 12.91
C ILE A 336 7.88 26.46 13.81
N LEU A 337 7.27 27.15 14.78
CA LEU A 337 6.30 26.54 15.69
C LEU A 337 5.07 26.04 14.93
N ALA A 338 4.56 26.83 14.00
CA ALA A 338 3.46 26.45 13.12
C ALA A 338 3.80 25.24 12.23
N LEU A 339 5.01 25.19 11.68
CA LEU A 339 5.47 24.05 10.87
C LEU A 339 5.44 22.75 11.67
N ILE A 340 5.97 22.77 12.90
CA ILE A 340 5.98 21.60 13.80
C ILE A 340 4.54 21.21 14.18
N ALA A 341 3.70 22.17 14.53
CA ALA A 341 2.31 21.93 14.92
C ALA A 341 1.48 21.32 13.76
N ILE A 342 1.57 21.90 12.56
CA ILE A 342 0.85 21.43 11.37
C ILE A 342 1.35 20.04 10.96
N MET A 343 2.67 19.79 10.98
CA MET A 343 3.21 18.48 10.65
C MET A 343 2.77 17.42 11.66
N SER A 344 2.78 17.74 12.96
CA SER A 344 2.30 16.84 14.02
C SER A 344 0.80 16.52 13.86
N ALA A 345 -0.02 17.53 13.53
CA ALA A 345 -1.44 17.34 13.26
C ALA A 345 -1.68 16.44 12.02
N LEU A 346 -0.94 16.67 10.93
CA LEU A 346 -1.00 15.84 9.72
C LEU A 346 -0.61 14.38 9.99
N LEU A 347 0.46 14.15 10.77
CA LEU A 347 0.90 12.81 11.13
C LEU A 347 -0.12 12.08 12.03
N LYS A 348 -0.73 12.78 13.00
CA LYS A 348 -1.81 12.22 13.83
C LYS A 348 -3.05 11.88 12.99
N LEU A 349 -3.44 12.77 12.08
CA LEU A 349 -4.57 12.53 11.17
C LEU A 349 -4.29 11.34 10.25
N ALA A 350 -3.08 11.25 9.70
CA ALA A 350 -2.64 10.12 8.87
C ALA A 350 -2.69 8.78 9.63
N ALA A 351 -2.32 8.75 10.91
CA ALA A 351 -2.40 7.55 11.74
C ALA A 351 -3.84 7.11 12.03
N PHE A 352 -4.78 8.06 12.15
CA PHE A 352 -6.20 7.78 12.40
C PHE A 352 -7.00 7.44 11.13
N THR A 353 -6.48 7.81 9.95
CA THR A 353 -7.16 7.65 8.66
C THR A 353 -7.61 6.21 8.37
N PRO A 354 -6.81 5.15 8.61
CA PRO A 354 -7.24 3.77 8.38
C PRO A 354 -8.47 3.36 9.22
N GLN A 355 -8.58 3.88 10.44
CA GLN A 355 -9.70 3.60 11.35
C GLN A 355 -10.98 4.30 10.85
N LEU A 356 -10.88 5.57 10.44
CA LEU A 356 -11.98 6.28 9.80
C LEU A 356 -12.48 5.57 8.55
N LEU A 357 -11.55 5.09 7.71
CA LEU A 357 -11.90 4.35 6.50
C LEU A 357 -12.60 3.02 6.83
N SER A 358 -12.23 2.35 7.93
CA SER A 358 -12.93 1.13 8.37
C SER A 358 -14.34 1.38 8.90
N LEU A 359 -14.57 2.50 9.60
CA LEU A 359 -15.90 2.88 10.07
C LEU A 359 -16.80 3.29 8.90
N ALA A 360 -16.26 4.06 7.95
CA ALA A 360 -16.95 4.41 6.72
C ALA A 360 -17.30 3.15 5.91
N GLN A 361 -16.39 2.17 5.84
CA GLN A 361 -16.64 0.88 5.21
C GLN A 361 -17.79 0.14 5.88
N GLN A 362 -17.81 0.02 7.20
CA GLN A 362 -18.89 -0.68 7.90
C GLN A 362 -20.25 -0.06 7.58
N LYS A 363 -20.36 1.28 7.61
CA LYS A 363 -21.60 1.98 7.23
C LYS A 363 -21.98 1.75 5.76
N LEU A 364 -21.02 1.80 4.86
CA LEU A 364 -21.25 1.64 3.42
C LEU A 364 -21.61 0.19 3.05
N LEU A 365 -21.03 -0.80 3.73
CA LEU A 365 -21.37 -2.21 3.57
C LEU A 365 -22.78 -2.54 4.09
N ILE A 366 -23.24 -1.85 5.15
CA ILE A 366 -24.63 -1.99 5.65
C ILE A 366 -25.64 -1.37 4.67
N SER A 367 -25.26 -0.31 3.96
CA SER A 367 -26.11 0.38 2.98
C SER A 367 -26.22 -0.32 1.62
N LEU A 368 -25.29 -1.21 1.27
CA LEU A 368 -25.26 -1.88 -0.03
C LEU A 368 -25.97 -3.23 0.05
N GLN A 369 -27.00 -3.42 -0.77
CA GLN A 369 -27.72 -4.71 -0.87
C GLN A 369 -27.09 -5.68 -1.89
N ASN A 370 -26.32 -5.16 -2.86
CA ASN A 370 -25.75 -5.98 -3.94
C ASN A 370 -24.40 -6.61 -3.55
N ARG A 371 -24.35 -7.95 -3.54
CA ARG A 371 -23.16 -8.76 -3.20
C ARG A 371 -21.94 -8.43 -4.06
N GLY A 372 -22.12 -8.12 -5.35
CA GLY A 372 -21.02 -7.71 -6.23
C GLY A 372 -20.39 -6.36 -5.88
N LEU A 373 -21.22 -5.37 -5.50
CA LEU A 373 -20.74 -4.06 -5.05
C LEU A 373 -20.05 -4.15 -3.68
N ILE A 374 -20.50 -5.03 -2.80
CA ILE A 374 -19.84 -5.34 -1.53
C ILE A 374 -18.42 -5.87 -1.77
N GLN A 375 -18.27 -6.86 -2.65
CA GLN A 375 -16.96 -7.45 -2.98
C GLN A 375 -16.02 -6.45 -3.65
N PHE A 376 -16.52 -5.64 -4.58
CA PHE A 376 -15.72 -4.60 -5.24
C PHE A 376 -15.26 -3.53 -4.25
N ASN A 377 -16.17 -2.99 -3.43
CA ASN A 377 -15.81 -1.97 -2.44
C ASN A 377 -14.85 -2.52 -1.38
N ALA A 378 -15.04 -3.77 -0.95
CA ALA A 378 -14.10 -4.43 -0.05
C ALA A 378 -12.70 -4.56 -0.69
N ALA A 379 -12.60 -4.91 -1.97
CA ALA A 379 -11.34 -5.00 -2.70
C ALA A 379 -10.68 -3.63 -2.94
N LEU A 380 -11.46 -2.60 -3.27
CA LEU A 380 -10.96 -1.23 -3.45
C LEU A 380 -10.41 -0.67 -2.14
N LEU A 381 -11.18 -0.81 -1.05
CA LEU A 381 -10.77 -0.33 0.27
C LEU A 381 -9.57 -1.12 0.82
N TRP A 382 -9.42 -2.38 0.45
CA TRP A 382 -8.25 -3.17 0.75
C TRP A 382 -6.96 -2.56 0.17
N PHE A 383 -7.01 -1.95 -1.02
CA PHE A 383 -5.88 -1.22 -1.61
C PHE A 383 -5.69 0.19 -1.00
N ILE A 384 -6.79 0.88 -0.69
CA ILE A 384 -6.75 2.27 -0.20
C ILE A 384 -6.26 2.33 1.25
N LYS A 385 -6.73 1.45 2.14
CA LYS A 385 -6.43 1.53 3.59
C LYS A 385 -4.94 1.58 3.90
N PRO A 386 -4.10 0.66 3.38
CA PRO A 386 -2.67 0.72 3.64
C PRO A 386 -2.05 1.99 3.09
N ASN A 387 -2.49 2.50 1.93
CA ASN A 387 -1.90 3.65 1.26
C ASN A 387 -2.37 5.02 1.79
N ALA A 388 -3.53 5.08 2.46
CA ALA A 388 -4.16 6.32 2.90
C ALA A 388 -3.27 7.26 3.76
N PRO A 389 -2.54 6.80 4.80
CA PRO A 389 -1.68 7.69 5.60
C PRO A 389 -0.68 8.57 4.81
N TRP A 390 0.05 8.01 3.83
CA TRP A 390 1.01 8.78 3.03
C TRP A 390 0.33 9.70 2.02
N VAL A 391 -0.83 9.29 1.48
CA VAL A 391 -1.64 10.13 0.58
C VAL A 391 -2.16 11.36 1.32
N VAL A 392 -2.63 11.17 2.55
CA VAL A 392 -3.10 12.27 3.42
C VAL A 392 -2.00 13.27 3.70
N VAL A 393 -0.78 12.82 4.05
CA VAL A 393 0.34 13.74 4.28
C VAL A 393 0.75 14.43 2.98
N LEU A 394 0.81 13.72 1.85
CA LEU A 394 1.16 14.30 0.55
C LEU A 394 0.17 15.39 0.12
N LEU A 395 -1.13 15.09 0.16
CA LEU A 395 -2.18 16.03 -0.24
C LEU A 395 -2.34 17.16 0.78
N GLY A 396 -2.27 16.85 2.08
CA GLY A 396 -2.38 17.83 3.16
C GLY A 396 -1.22 18.81 3.15
N ALA A 397 0.03 18.34 3.12
CA ALA A 397 1.20 19.21 3.12
C ALA A 397 1.28 20.10 1.87
N ASN A 398 1.06 19.54 0.67
CA ASN A 398 1.07 20.31 -0.57
C ASN A 398 -0.15 21.23 -0.71
N GLY A 399 -1.33 20.80 -0.24
CA GLY A 399 -2.55 21.60 -0.27
C GLY A 399 -2.49 22.80 0.66
N ILE A 400 -2.00 22.61 1.88
CA ILE A 400 -1.76 23.71 2.84
C ILE A 400 -0.73 24.67 2.24
N SER A 401 0.42 24.18 1.77
CA SER A 401 1.49 25.02 1.22
C SER A 401 1.06 25.86 0.01
N ARG A 402 0.18 25.37 -0.86
CA ARG A 402 -0.36 26.15 -1.99
C ARG A 402 -1.23 27.34 -1.55
N SER A 403 -1.80 27.28 -0.35
CA SER A 403 -2.67 28.33 0.18
C SER A 403 -1.89 29.34 1.03
N LEU A 404 -0.61 29.08 1.31
CA LEU A 404 0.23 29.97 2.10
C LEU A 404 0.79 31.12 1.24
N PRO A 405 0.93 32.34 1.81
CA PRO A 405 1.63 33.43 1.16
C PRO A 405 3.08 33.08 0.79
N GLU A 406 3.57 33.56 -0.36
CA GLU A 406 4.97 33.36 -0.78
C GLU A 406 5.98 33.99 0.20
N SER A 407 5.56 34.97 1.01
CA SER A 407 6.39 35.61 2.04
C SER A 407 6.72 34.71 3.23
N TRP A 408 5.97 33.62 3.47
CA TRP A 408 6.22 32.73 4.59
C TRP A 408 7.21 31.62 4.22
N ILE A 409 8.49 32.00 4.17
CA ILE A 409 9.59 31.16 3.65
C ILE A 409 9.67 29.82 4.40
N ILE A 410 9.63 29.83 5.74
CA ILE A 410 9.81 28.62 6.55
C ILE A 410 8.61 27.69 6.43
N LEU A 411 7.39 28.24 6.46
CA LEU A 411 6.19 27.41 6.42
C LEU A 411 5.99 26.73 5.05
N ASN A 412 6.48 27.35 3.98
CA ASN A 412 6.50 26.74 2.65
C ASN A 412 7.41 25.49 2.55
N TRP A 413 8.31 25.24 3.52
CA TRP A 413 9.03 23.96 3.62
C TRP A 413 8.14 22.78 4.05
N LEU A 414 6.89 23.02 4.43
CA LEU A 414 5.93 21.97 4.72
C LEU A 414 5.74 21.02 3.53
N ALA A 415 5.63 21.55 2.31
CA ALA A 415 5.45 20.76 1.09
C ALA A 415 6.61 19.79 0.79
N PRO A 416 7.89 20.24 0.73
CA PRO A 416 9.00 19.32 0.47
C PRO A 416 9.20 18.29 1.60
N ILE A 417 9.07 18.69 2.87
CA ILE A 417 9.20 17.76 4.00
C ILE A 417 8.07 16.71 3.98
N GLY A 418 6.82 17.15 3.77
CA GLY A 418 5.67 16.26 3.66
C GLY A 418 5.77 15.31 2.46
N SER A 419 6.29 15.79 1.33
CA SER A 419 6.51 14.97 0.14
C SER A 419 7.62 13.92 0.34
N LEU A 420 8.70 14.27 1.04
CA LEU A 420 9.76 13.32 1.43
C LEU A 420 9.23 12.22 2.35
N TYR A 421 8.47 12.59 3.39
CA TYR A 421 7.82 11.63 4.27
C TYR A 421 6.86 10.71 3.50
N ALA A 422 6.03 11.28 2.61
CA ALA A 422 5.10 10.52 1.81
C ALA A 422 5.82 9.55 0.86
N ALA A 423 6.90 9.98 0.21
CA ALA A 423 7.73 9.14 -0.66
C ALA A 423 8.34 7.96 0.12
N PHE A 424 8.88 8.20 1.31
CA PHE A 424 9.41 7.15 2.19
C PHE A 424 8.34 6.10 2.53
N ARG A 425 7.19 6.55 3.01
CA ARG A 425 6.11 5.67 3.47
C ARG A 425 5.47 4.93 2.28
N ALA A 426 5.32 5.59 1.13
CA ALA A 426 4.86 4.97 -0.10
C ALA A 426 5.81 3.86 -0.57
N ALA A 427 7.11 4.15 -0.68
CA ALA A 427 8.12 3.16 -1.07
C ALA A 427 8.12 1.94 -0.15
N ARG A 428 8.07 2.16 1.17
CA ARG A 428 8.02 1.07 2.16
C ARG A 428 6.79 0.18 1.97
N VAL A 429 5.59 0.76 1.89
CA VAL A 429 4.33 -0.01 1.83
C VAL A 429 4.16 -0.72 0.49
N ILE A 430 4.55 -0.09 -0.61
CA ILE A 430 4.56 -0.74 -1.92
C ILE A 430 5.53 -1.92 -1.91
N LEU A 431 6.72 -1.77 -1.33
CA LEU A 431 7.72 -2.83 -1.33
C LEU A 431 7.36 -4.00 -0.40
N GLU A 432 6.83 -3.73 0.80
CA GLU A 432 6.25 -4.76 1.68
C GLU A 432 5.14 -5.52 0.94
N TRP A 433 4.29 -4.81 0.21
CA TRP A 433 3.22 -5.42 -0.58
C TRP A 433 3.75 -6.30 -1.71
N VAL A 434 4.69 -5.82 -2.53
CA VAL A 434 5.29 -6.56 -3.65
C VAL A 434 5.98 -7.84 -3.16
N ILE A 435 6.78 -7.76 -2.09
CA ILE A 435 7.48 -8.93 -1.51
C ILE A 435 6.44 -9.92 -0.98
N SER A 436 5.50 -9.45 -0.16
CA SER A 436 4.42 -10.27 0.42
C SER A 436 3.62 -11.00 -0.67
N ARG A 437 3.27 -10.30 -1.75
CA ARG A 437 2.52 -10.85 -2.89
C ARG A 437 3.27 -11.97 -3.59
N THR A 438 4.57 -11.79 -3.81
CA THR A 438 5.47 -12.81 -4.41
C THR A 438 5.44 -14.13 -3.62
N PHE A 439 5.42 -14.05 -2.29
CA PHE A 439 5.33 -15.23 -1.41
C PHE A 439 3.95 -15.89 -1.43
N THR A 440 2.87 -15.11 -1.44
CA THR A 440 1.51 -15.68 -1.48
C THR A 440 1.24 -16.44 -2.78
N ARG A 441 1.69 -15.90 -3.92
CA ARG A 441 1.50 -16.52 -5.25
C ARG A 441 2.40 -17.73 -5.48
N SER A 442 3.56 -17.77 -4.86
CA SER A 442 4.44 -18.96 -4.89
C SER A 442 3.99 -20.09 -3.96
N GLY A 443 2.85 -19.94 -3.26
CA GLY A 443 2.27 -20.97 -2.41
C GLY A 443 3.07 -21.28 -1.14
N GLN A 444 4.05 -20.45 -0.78
CA GLN A 444 4.89 -20.65 0.39
C GLN A 444 4.35 -19.93 1.63
N PHE A 445 4.44 -20.59 2.77
CA PHE A 445 4.16 -19.99 4.07
C PHE A 445 5.31 -19.06 4.50
N VAL A 446 5.01 -17.82 4.89
CA VAL A 446 5.98 -16.90 5.50
C VAL A 446 5.80 -17.03 7.00
N SER A 447 6.83 -17.50 7.68
CA SER A 447 6.87 -17.51 9.15
C SER A 447 6.90 -16.08 9.71
N SER A 448 6.54 -15.90 10.98
CA SER A 448 6.60 -14.59 11.67
C SER A 448 7.99 -13.94 11.58
N HIS A 449 9.05 -14.74 11.72
CA HIS A 449 10.43 -14.28 11.59
C HIS A 449 10.74 -13.79 10.17
N MET A 450 10.32 -14.51 9.13
CA MET A 450 10.51 -14.05 7.75
C MET A 450 9.70 -12.78 7.43
N ALA A 451 8.51 -12.61 8.01
CA ALA A 451 7.70 -11.39 7.83
C ALA A 451 8.38 -10.16 8.46
N GLN A 452 9.00 -10.30 9.63
CA GLN A 452 9.80 -9.23 10.25
C GLN A 452 11.03 -8.88 9.38
N GLN A 453 11.71 -9.88 8.82
CA GLN A 453 12.83 -9.65 7.91
C GLN A 453 12.40 -8.92 6.64
N GLN A 454 11.24 -9.26 6.05
CA GLN A 454 10.68 -8.58 4.88
C GLN A 454 10.39 -7.10 5.19
N ALA A 455 9.81 -6.79 6.34
CA ALA A 455 9.57 -5.41 6.75
C ALA A 455 10.87 -4.63 6.97
N ALA A 456 11.89 -5.25 7.57
CA ALA A 456 13.20 -4.63 7.78
C ALA A 456 13.94 -4.36 6.45
N ASP A 457 13.85 -5.29 5.49
CA ASP A 457 14.43 -5.11 4.16
C ASP A 457 13.69 -4.03 3.36
N ALA A 458 12.36 -4.01 3.43
CA ALA A 458 11.55 -2.97 2.81
C ALA A 458 11.87 -1.58 3.37
N HIS A 459 12.13 -1.49 4.69
CA HIS A 459 12.57 -0.26 5.34
C HIS A 459 13.94 0.23 4.82
N ARG A 460 14.92 -0.66 4.68
CA ARG A 460 16.25 -0.32 4.15
C ARG A 460 16.19 0.18 2.70
N VAL A 461 15.44 -0.52 1.84
CA VAL A 461 15.29 -0.12 0.43
C VAL A 461 14.49 1.18 0.30
N ALA A 462 13.48 1.41 1.16
CA ALA A 462 12.75 2.68 1.19
C ALA A 462 13.66 3.88 1.48
N TRP A 463 14.63 3.75 2.39
CA TRP A 463 15.64 4.78 2.61
C TRP A 463 16.49 5.07 1.37
N VAL A 464 16.91 4.05 0.63
CA VAL A 464 17.65 4.25 -0.63
C VAL A 464 16.81 5.01 -1.65
N PHE A 465 15.52 4.68 -1.79
CA PHE A 465 14.60 5.42 -2.66
C PHE A 465 14.45 6.89 -2.25
N VAL A 466 14.37 7.18 -0.95
CA VAL A 466 14.29 8.56 -0.43
C VAL A 466 15.58 9.32 -0.71
N MET A 467 16.75 8.70 -0.52
CA MET A 467 18.02 9.35 -0.84
C MET A 467 18.15 9.63 -2.35
N CYS A 468 17.65 8.74 -3.20
CA CYS A 468 17.56 8.97 -4.64
C CYS A 468 16.62 10.14 -4.98
N PHE A 469 15.44 10.16 -4.36
CA PHE A 469 14.46 11.24 -4.54
C PHE A 469 15.01 12.59 -4.05
N LEU A 470 15.67 12.61 -2.89
CA LEU A 470 16.33 13.78 -2.33
C LEU A 470 17.43 14.29 -3.27
N SER A 471 18.29 13.39 -3.77
CA SER A 471 19.32 13.74 -4.76
C SER A 471 18.72 14.40 -6.00
N TRP A 472 17.62 13.84 -6.54
CA TRP A 472 16.92 14.43 -7.68
C TRP A 472 16.34 15.81 -7.38
N VAL A 473 15.73 16.01 -6.20
CA VAL A 473 15.20 17.33 -5.79
C VAL A 473 16.32 18.36 -5.63
N LEU A 474 17.45 17.98 -5.04
CA LEU A 474 18.60 18.88 -4.84
C LEU A 474 19.19 19.33 -6.18
N VAL A 475 19.36 18.42 -7.13
CA VAL A 475 19.90 18.70 -8.48
C VAL A 475 18.95 19.55 -9.30
N LYS A 476 17.64 19.33 -9.17
CA LYS A 476 16.64 20.19 -9.77
C LYS A 476 16.68 21.61 -9.16
N GLY A 477 16.97 21.72 -7.86
CA GLY A 477 17.13 22.99 -7.15
C GLY A 477 18.33 23.81 -7.62
N THR A 478 19.41 23.15 -8.06
CA THR A 478 20.60 23.82 -8.63
C THR A 478 20.46 24.18 -10.11
N GLY A 479 19.29 23.91 -10.69
CA GLY A 479 18.96 24.24 -12.08
C GLY A 479 19.51 23.24 -13.11
N GLY A 480 19.98 22.06 -12.70
CA GLY A 480 20.85 21.13 -13.45
C GLY A 480 20.58 20.95 -14.96
N GLY A 481 21.65 21.07 -15.75
CA GLY A 481 21.73 20.75 -17.17
C GLY A 481 22.11 19.27 -17.36
N TYR A 482 23.36 19.00 -17.77
CA TYR A 482 23.85 17.63 -17.93
C TYR A 482 23.85 16.84 -16.62
N LEU A 483 24.04 17.53 -15.49
CA LEU A 483 24.02 16.93 -14.15
C LEU A 483 22.68 16.24 -13.84
N MET A 484 21.55 16.74 -14.39
CA MET A 484 20.23 16.11 -14.22
C MET A 484 20.15 14.75 -14.94
N PHE A 485 20.71 14.62 -16.13
CA PHE A 485 20.76 13.34 -16.85
C PHE A 485 21.62 12.31 -16.12
N PHE A 486 22.82 12.70 -15.67
CA PHE A 486 23.69 11.81 -14.90
C PHE A 486 23.05 11.33 -13.59
N THR A 487 22.38 12.24 -12.87
CA THR A 487 21.73 11.87 -11.61
C THR A 487 20.57 10.91 -11.84
N ILE A 488 19.80 11.06 -12.93
CA ILE A 488 18.79 10.07 -13.32
C ILE A 488 19.44 8.71 -13.66
N LEU A 489 20.55 8.68 -14.40
CA LEU A 489 21.29 7.44 -14.70
C LEU A 489 21.82 6.75 -13.43
N ILE A 490 22.39 7.53 -12.50
CA ILE A 490 22.88 7.03 -11.21
C ILE A 490 21.72 6.50 -10.37
N ILE A 491 20.61 7.23 -10.29
CA ILE A 491 19.40 6.79 -9.58
C ILE A 491 18.88 5.48 -10.20
N ALA A 492 18.80 5.39 -11.53
CA ALA A 492 18.37 4.19 -12.22
C ALA A 492 19.31 3.00 -11.90
N ALA A 493 20.62 3.20 -11.90
CA ALA A 493 21.60 2.18 -11.55
C ALA A 493 21.48 1.74 -10.08
N ILE A 494 21.29 2.67 -9.13
CA ILE A 494 21.10 2.37 -7.70
C ILE A 494 19.79 1.60 -7.49
N VAL A 495 18.69 2.04 -8.09
CA VAL A 495 17.39 1.35 -8.02
C VAL A 495 17.48 -0.04 -8.64
N TRP A 496 18.16 -0.19 -9.77
CA TRP A 496 18.40 -1.49 -10.40
C TRP A 496 19.24 -2.42 -9.52
N GLY A 497 20.33 -1.91 -8.94
CA GLY A 497 21.21 -2.66 -8.05
C GLY A 497 20.51 -3.11 -6.76
N THR A 498 19.73 -2.22 -6.13
CA THR A 498 18.93 -2.55 -4.94
C THR A 498 17.83 -3.57 -5.24
N MET A 499 17.13 -3.44 -6.36
CA MET A 499 16.16 -4.44 -6.79
C MET A 499 16.85 -5.79 -7.05
N THR A 500 17.99 -5.80 -7.74
CA THR A 500 18.75 -7.04 -7.99
C THR A 500 19.22 -7.70 -6.70
N TRP A 501 19.68 -6.91 -5.72
CA TRP A 501 20.04 -7.39 -4.39
C TRP A 501 18.84 -8.04 -3.68
N LEU A 502 17.67 -7.37 -3.70
CA LEU A 502 16.45 -7.88 -3.09
C LEU A 502 15.99 -9.19 -3.75
N LEU A 503 16.05 -9.27 -5.08
CA LEU A 503 15.68 -10.47 -5.84
C LEU A 503 16.67 -11.62 -5.59
N ARG A 504 17.97 -11.35 -5.43
CA ARG A 504 18.95 -12.38 -5.04
C ARG A 504 18.66 -12.94 -3.66
N ARG A 505 18.31 -12.07 -2.70
CA ARG A 505 17.98 -12.46 -1.34
C ARG A 505 16.76 -13.39 -1.26
N TYR A 506 15.77 -13.19 -2.13
CA TYR A 506 14.56 -14.01 -2.23
C TYR A 506 14.50 -14.87 -3.51
N SER A 507 15.67 -15.31 -4.00
CA SER A 507 15.83 -15.93 -5.31
C SER A 507 14.91 -17.14 -5.55
N THR A 508 14.75 -18.02 -4.55
CA THR A 508 13.90 -19.21 -4.67
C THR A 508 12.42 -18.88 -4.82
N GLN A 509 11.94 -17.84 -4.14
CA GLN A 509 10.54 -17.41 -4.18
C GLN A 509 10.24 -16.61 -5.44
N VAL A 510 11.17 -15.73 -5.83
CA VAL A 510 11.10 -14.96 -7.08
C VAL A 510 11.08 -15.89 -8.29
N ALA A 511 11.94 -16.91 -8.33
CA ALA A 511 11.97 -17.88 -9.42
C ALA A 511 10.62 -18.61 -9.57
N ARG A 512 10.02 -19.06 -8.47
CA ARG A 512 8.69 -19.69 -8.48
C ARG A 512 7.59 -18.74 -8.94
N PHE A 513 7.65 -17.48 -8.51
CA PHE A 513 6.70 -16.46 -8.93
C PHE A 513 6.81 -16.10 -10.43
N LEU A 514 8.04 -15.97 -10.95
CA LEU A 514 8.27 -15.74 -12.38
C LEU A 514 7.73 -16.91 -13.22
N LEU A 515 7.93 -18.15 -12.76
CA LEU A 515 7.39 -19.34 -13.44
C LEU A 515 5.85 -19.40 -13.39
N TYR A 516 5.25 -18.97 -12.28
CA TYR A 516 3.80 -18.79 -12.18
C TYR A 516 3.29 -17.74 -13.17
N ALA A 517 3.94 -16.56 -13.23
CA ALA A 517 3.54 -15.47 -14.12
C ALA A 517 3.74 -15.79 -15.62
N ALA A 518 4.71 -16.65 -15.95
CA ALA A 518 4.99 -17.11 -17.32
C ALA A 518 4.01 -18.19 -17.83
N GLY A 519 2.95 -18.53 -17.10
CA GLY A 519 1.90 -19.44 -17.58
C GLY A 519 2.22 -20.94 -17.46
N LYS A 520 3.38 -21.32 -16.90
CA LYS A 520 3.69 -22.73 -16.56
C LYS A 520 3.03 -23.15 -15.25
N GLY A 521 1.74 -22.85 -15.12
CA GLY A 521 0.93 -23.13 -13.94
C GLY A 521 0.62 -24.62 -13.80
N THR A 522 0.71 -25.08 -12.55
CA THR A 522 0.09 -26.29 -11.97
C THR A 522 0.67 -27.66 -12.39
N ASN A 523 1.11 -28.41 -11.37
CA ASN A 523 1.49 -29.83 -11.34
C ASN A 523 2.86 -30.32 -11.81
N LYS A 524 3.70 -29.56 -12.54
CA LYS A 524 5.11 -29.96 -12.71
C LYS A 524 5.98 -29.40 -11.58
N LYS A 525 6.78 -30.26 -10.93
CA LYS A 525 7.91 -29.87 -10.07
C LYS A 525 8.85 -29.01 -10.92
N LEU A 526 8.61 -27.70 -10.89
CA LEU A 526 9.36 -26.73 -11.67
C LEU A 526 10.74 -26.57 -11.03
N ASP A 527 11.78 -26.92 -11.78
CA ASP A 527 13.17 -26.78 -11.33
C ASP A 527 13.51 -25.29 -11.16
N PRO A 528 13.76 -24.83 -9.91
CA PRO A 528 14.14 -23.44 -9.66
C PRO A 528 15.51 -23.09 -10.29
N GLN A 529 16.28 -24.10 -10.72
CA GLN A 529 17.61 -23.93 -11.32
C GLN A 529 17.59 -23.30 -12.72
N GLN A 530 16.54 -23.49 -13.53
CA GLN A 530 16.47 -22.89 -14.87
C GLN A 530 16.36 -21.37 -14.82
N ALA A 531 15.57 -20.83 -13.88
CA ALA A 531 15.40 -19.38 -13.74
C ALA A 531 16.66 -18.68 -13.16
N GLN A 532 17.53 -19.43 -12.49
CA GLN A 532 18.67 -18.92 -11.72
C GLN A 532 20.00 -18.82 -12.51
N ARG A 533 19.98 -18.96 -13.84
CA ARG A 533 21.22 -18.83 -14.64
C ARG A 533 21.81 -17.41 -14.56
N TRP A 534 23.14 -17.34 -14.47
CA TRP A 534 23.88 -16.10 -14.23
C TRP A 534 23.71 -15.01 -15.32
N TRP A 535 23.38 -15.40 -16.56
CA TRP A 535 23.13 -14.46 -17.66
C TRP A 535 21.72 -13.81 -17.62
N MET A 536 20.76 -14.38 -16.88
CA MET A 536 19.43 -13.78 -16.69
C MET A 536 19.38 -12.78 -15.54
N LEU A 537 20.34 -12.85 -14.62
CA LEU A 537 20.47 -12.00 -13.44
C LEU A 537 20.40 -10.48 -13.70
N PRO A 538 21.04 -9.91 -14.75
CA PRO A 538 20.87 -8.49 -15.04
C PRO A 538 19.45 -8.14 -15.48
N VAL A 539 18.69 -9.06 -16.07
CA VAL A 539 17.34 -8.82 -16.63
C VAL A 539 16.21 -9.10 -15.60
N TRP A 540 16.55 -9.74 -14.48
CA TRP A 540 15.61 -10.11 -13.42
C TRP A 540 14.72 -8.97 -12.89
N PRO A 541 15.22 -7.75 -12.61
CA PRO A 541 14.36 -6.63 -12.19
C PRO A 541 13.25 -6.30 -13.19
N ALA A 542 13.57 -6.26 -14.49
CA ALA A 542 12.59 -6.01 -15.55
C ALA A 542 11.58 -7.15 -15.65
N LEU A 543 12.04 -8.41 -15.68
CA LEU A 543 11.15 -9.57 -15.72
C LEU A 543 10.22 -9.63 -14.51
N PHE A 544 10.74 -9.32 -13.32
CA PHE A 544 9.97 -9.26 -12.10
C PHE A 544 8.92 -8.14 -12.15
N ALA A 545 9.28 -6.95 -12.62
CA ALA A 545 8.33 -5.86 -12.81
C ALA A 545 7.20 -6.24 -13.79
N VAL A 546 7.55 -6.83 -14.93
CA VAL A 546 6.58 -7.31 -15.94
C VAL A 546 5.67 -8.40 -15.34
N ALA A 547 6.23 -9.35 -14.59
CA ALA A 547 5.47 -10.42 -13.93
C ALA A 547 4.51 -9.90 -12.84
N GLN A 548 4.90 -8.87 -12.09
CA GLN A 548 4.01 -8.23 -11.12
C GLN A 548 2.87 -7.50 -11.83
N VAL A 549 3.18 -6.75 -12.90
CA VAL A 549 2.15 -6.05 -13.69
C VAL A 549 1.19 -7.04 -14.33
N SER A 550 1.67 -8.14 -14.89
CA SER A 550 0.82 -9.17 -15.49
C SER A 550 -0.09 -9.83 -14.45
N ASP A 551 0.41 -10.19 -13.26
CA ASP A 551 -0.41 -10.76 -12.18
C ASP A 551 -1.48 -9.76 -11.68
N ILE A 552 -1.15 -8.48 -11.56
CA ILE A 552 -2.10 -7.43 -11.18
C ILE A 552 -3.22 -7.33 -12.21
N ILE A 553 -2.88 -7.32 -13.51
CA ILE A 553 -3.85 -7.26 -14.60
C ILE A 553 -4.75 -8.49 -14.60
N VAL A 554 -4.18 -9.70 -14.49
CA VAL A 554 -4.95 -10.95 -14.43
C VAL A 554 -5.88 -10.97 -13.22
N HIS A 555 -5.42 -10.50 -12.05
CA HIS A 555 -6.25 -10.45 -10.86
C HIS A 555 -7.38 -9.41 -10.96
N LEU A 556 -7.08 -8.23 -11.50
CA LEU A 556 -8.07 -7.19 -11.75
C LEU A 556 -9.12 -7.68 -12.76
N HIS A 557 -8.69 -8.36 -13.81
CA HIS A 557 -9.57 -9.01 -14.79
C HIS A 557 -10.51 -10.02 -14.13
N GLN A 558 -9.98 -10.91 -13.27
CA GLN A 558 -10.79 -11.87 -12.50
C GLN A 558 -11.84 -11.20 -11.61
N LYS A 559 -11.51 -10.06 -10.97
CA LYS A 559 -12.44 -9.32 -10.13
C LYS A 559 -13.47 -8.52 -10.93
N LEU A 560 -13.09 -7.98 -12.09
CA LEU A 560 -14.00 -7.22 -12.96
C LEU A 560 -14.99 -8.12 -13.70
N LEU A 561 -14.70 -9.42 -13.87
CA LEU A 561 -15.64 -10.42 -14.44
C LEU A 561 -16.95 -10.59 -13.65
N ILE A 562 -17.03 -10.06 -12.42
CA ILE A 562 -18.26 -10.03 -11.60
C ILE A 562 -19.30 -9.05 -12.19
N PHE A 563 -18.88 -8.04 -12.97
CA PHE A 563 -19.78 -7.08 -13.60
C PHE A 563 -20.23 -7.57 -14.99
N ASP A 564 -21.54 -7.71 -15.20
CA ASP A 564 -22.11 -8.24 -16.44
C ASP A 564 -21.73 -7.43 -17.70
N THR A 565 -21.58 -6.10 -17.55
CA THR A 565 -21.10 -5.21 -18.62
C THR A 565 -19.67 -5.53 -19.03
N TYR A 566 -18.77 -5.75 -18.07
CA TYR A 566 -17.37 -6.13 -18.34
C TYR A 566 -17.26 -7.57 -18.86
N ARG A 567 -18.09 -8.50 -18.37
CA ARG A 567 -18.17 -9.87 -18.87
C ARG A 567 -18.56 -9.90 -20.35
N SER A 568 -19.53 -9.09 -20.76
CA SER A 568 -19.99 -9.04 -22.16
C SER A 568 -18.93 -8.52 -23.14
N THR A 569 -18.05 -7.60 -22.69
CA THR A 569 -16.97 -7.04 -23.51
C THR A 569 -15.71 -7.93 -23.48
N SER A 570 -15.38 -8.51 -22.33
CA SER A 570 -14.25 -9.44 -22.20
C SER A 570 -14.49 -10.75 -22.95
N VAL A 571 -15.71 -11.29 -22.92
CA VAL A 571 -16.07 -12.51 -23.68
C VAL A 571 -15.99 -12.28 -25.19
N LYS A 572 -16.25 -11.07 -25.68
CA LYS A 572 -16.03 -10.72 -27.10
C LYS A 572 -14.55 -10.72 -27.47
N LEU A 573 -13.69 -10.16 -26.62
CA LEU A 573 -12.22 -10.17 -26.76
C LEU A 573 -11.62 -11.58 -26.64
N ILE A 574 -12.14 -12.39 -25.71
CA ILE A 574 -11.74 -13.77 -25.49
C ILE A 574 -12.25 -14.66 -26.62
N ARG A 575 -13.45 -14.44 -27.19
CA ARG A 575 -13.90 -15.12 -28.42
C ARG A 575 -12.98 -14.83 -29.60
N ILE A 576 -12.42 -13.63 -29.71
CA ILE A 576 -11.45 -13.28 -30.76
C ILE A 576 -10.12 -14.00 -30.54
N ARG A 577 -9.65 -14.14 -29.30
CA ARG A 577 -8.45 -14.94 -28.97
C ARG A 577 -8.68 -16.44 -29.12
N LEU A 578 -9.78 -16.98 -28.58
CA LEU A 578 -10.17 -18.39 -28.73
C LEU A 578 -10.46 -18.75 -30.17
N ALA A 579 -10.98 -17.85 -31.02
CA ALA A 579 -11.09 -18.09 -32.46
C ALA A 579 -9.73 -18.14 -33.17
N ALA A 580 -8.69 -17.56 -32.58
CA ALA A 580 -7.31 -17.67 -33.05
C ALA A 580 -6.57 -18.89 -32.45
N GLU A 581 -6.98 -19.36 -31.27
CA GLU A 581 -6.35 -20.46 -30.52
C GLU A 581 -7.07 -21.82 -30.74
N ALA A 582 -8.31 -21.83 -31.22
CA ALA A 582 -9.10 -23.02 -31.57
C ALA A 582 -8.63 -23.74 -32.85
N ARG A 583 -7.36 -23.54 -33.25
CA ARG A 583 -6.73 -24.32 -34.32
C ARG A 583 -5.70 -25.33 -33.83
N ASP A 584 -5.35 -25.37 -32.53
CA ASP A 584 -4.17 -26.16 -32.11
C ASP A 584 -4.30 -27.07 -30.88
N GLU A 585 -5.43 -27.20 -30.17
CA GLU A 585 -5.46 -28.06 -28.96
C GLU A 585 -6.72 -28.92 -28.81
N ASP A 586 -6.83 -29.95 -29.66
CA ASP A 586 -7.58 -31.18 -29.37
C ASP A 586 -6.59 -32.27 -28.90
N ALA A 587 -6.26 -32.27 -27.61
CA ALA A 587 -5.64 -33.34 -26.79
C ALA A 587 -4.96 -32.64 -25.60
N THR A 588 -5.40 -32.72 -24.34
CA THR A 588 -5.62 -33.91 -23.51
C THR A 588 -6.46 -33.50 -22.29
N GLN A 589 -7.64 -34.09 -22.12
CA GLN A 589 -8.36 -34.06 -20.84
C GLN A 589 -7.93 -35.28 -20.03
N GLU A 590 -7.20 -35.07 -18.93
CA GLU A 590 -7.12 -36.06 -17.86
C GLU A 590 -8.28 -35.81 -16.90
N ASP A 591 -9.06 -36.86 -16.64
CA ASP A 591 -10.23 -36.89 -15.76
C ASP A 591 -9.89 -36.47 -14.33
N ASP A 592 -10.40 -35.31 -13.91
CA ASP A 592 -10.39 -34.82 -12.53
C ASP A 592 -11.82 -34.94 -11.95
N THR A 593 -12.33 -36.17 -11.87
CA THR A 593 -13.64 -36.43 -11.28
C THR A 593 -13.59 -36.25 -9.76
N LEU A 594 -14.49 -35.40 -9.25
CA LEU A 594 -14.74 -35.24 -7.81
C LEU A 594 -15.21 -36.57 -7.22
N PRO A 595 -14.90 -36.85 -5.94
CA PRO A 595 -15.61 -37.90 -5.23
C PRO A 595 -17.11 -37.56 -5.21
N ASP A 596 -17.98 -38.47 -5.66
CA ASP A 596 -19.44 -38.30 -5.75
C ASP A 596 -20.14 -38.04 -4.40
N GLU A 597 -19.39 -38.06 -3.29
CA GLU A 597 -19.92 -38.08 -1.93
C GLU A 597 -19.86 -36.72 -1.20
N SER A 598 -20.76 -36.55 -0.22
CA SER A 598 -20.85 -35.37 0.64
C SER A 598 -19.57 -35.14 1.47
N TYR A 599 -19.19 -33.88 1.64
CA TYR A 599 -18.01 -33.47 2.41
C TYR A 599 -18.08 -33.87 3.90
N SER A 600 -19.29 -33.87 4.48
CA SER A 600 -19.54 -34.31 5.86
C SER A 600 -19.09 -35.75 6.08
N ASP A 601 -19.52 -36.62 5.18
CA ASP A 601 -19.37 -38.07 5.32
C ASP A 601 -17.90 -38.45 5.14
N TRP A 602 -17.22 -37.78 4.21
CA TRP A 602 -15.78 -37.90 4.03
C TRP A 602 -14.98 -37.55 5.30
N MET A 603 -15.29 -36.41 5.94
CA MET A 603 -14.57 -35.97 7.13
C MET A 603 -14.81 -36.86 8.36
N LEU A 604 -16.00 -37.47 8.45
CA LEU A 604 -16.37 -38.38 9.55
C LEU A 604 -15.81 -39.79 9.36
N ARG A 605 -15.47 -40.20 8.13
CA ARG A 605 -14.86 -41.51 7.87
C ARG A 605 -13.59 -41.71 8.69
N ASN A 606 -13.45 -42.94 9.18
CA ASN A 606 -12.27 -43.36 9.90
C ASN A 606 -11.16 -43.70 8.89
N ASN A 607 -10.54 -42.68 8.31
CA ASN A 607 -9.40 -42.87 7.41
C ASN A 607 -8.20 -43.42 8.21
N LYS A 608 -7.56 -44.45 7.65
CA LYS A 608 -6.46 -45.23 8.26
C LYS A 608 -5.18 -44.43 8.55
N THR A 609 -5.13 -43.14 8.20
CA THR A 609 -3.97 -42.28 8.46
C THR A 609 -3.89 -41.93 9.94
N TRP A 610 -3.09 -42.69 10.68
CA TRP A 610 -2.72 -42.38 12.05
C TRP A 610 -1.93 -41.06 12.11
N ILE A 611 -2.17 -40.28 13.17
CA ILE A 611 -1.43 -39.05 13.45
C ILE A 611 -0.82 -39.20 14.82
N GLU A 612 0.50 -39.18 14.87
CA GLU A 612 1.27 -39.12 16.10
C GLU A 612 1.07 -37.75 16.75
N ALA A 613 0.08 -37.65 17.63
CA ALA A 613 -0.19 -36.46 18.46
C ALA A 613 0.50 -36.53 19.84
N TYR A 614 0.95 -37.72 20.23
CA TYR A 614 1.68 -37.96 21.47
C TYR A 614 2.57 -39.19 21.33
N ASP A 615 3.62 -39.24 22.14
CA ASP A 615 4.57 -40.33 22.14
C ASP A 615 3.95 -41.60 22.74
N ILE A 616 3.74 -42.60 21.90
CA ILE A 616 3.17 -43.90 22.27
C ILE A 616 4.15 -44.67 23.17
N SER A 617 5.46 -44.38 23.10
CA SER A 617 6.48 -45.05 23.92
C SER A 617 6.15 -44.95 25.41
N ASN A 618 5.64 -43.79 25.87
CA ASN A 618 5.23 -43.59 27.25
C ASN A 618 4.05 -44.47 27.67
N ALA A 619 3.11 -44.72 26.78
CA ALA A 619 1.98 -45.64 27.03
C ALA A 619 2.45 -47.10 27.04
N LEU A 620 3.52 -47.42 26.30
CA LEU A 620 4.09 -48.77 26.21
C LEU A 620 5.12 -49.08 27.31
N LYS A 621 5.66 -48.09 28.03
CA LYS A 621 6.67 -48.29 29.09
C LYS A 621 6.25 -49.34 30.13
N PRO A 622 5.05 -49.28 30.73
CA PRO A 622 4.63 -50.30 31.70
C PRO A 622 4.60 -51.70 31.09
N LEU A 623 4.14 -51.81 29.84
CA LEU A 623 4.07 -53.07 29.11
C LEU A 623 5.48 -53.64 28.82
N GLN A 624 6.41 -52.78 28.40
CA GLN A 624 7.81 -53.14 28.14
C GLN A 624 8.53 -53.56 29.43
N ASN A 625 8.27 -52.87 30.55
CA ASN A 625 8.85 -53.21 31.85
C ASN A 625 8.34 -54.57 32.34
N TRP A 626 7.04 -54.82 32.22
CA TRP A 626 6.45 -56.12 32.55
C TRP A 626 7.06 -57.25 31.71
N GLN A 627 7.26 -57.04 30.40
CA GLN A 627 7.85 -58.06 29.54
C GLN A 627 9.33 -58.34 29.87
N LYS A 628 10.12 -57.30 30.20
CA LYS A 628 11.57 -57.43 30.47
C LYS A 628 11.88 -57.98 31.85
N GLU A 629 11.19 -57.49 32.88
CA GLU A 629 11.54 -57.73 34.28
C GLU A 629 10.52 -58.63 35.00
N LYS A 630 9.40 -58.98 34.35
CA LYS A 630 8.23 -59.62 34.99
C LYS A 630 7.84 -58.91 36.29
N SER A 631 7.79 -57.58 36.22
CA SER A 631 7.39 -56.71 37.33
C SER A 631 6.02 -57.11 37.89
N GLU A 632 5.83 -56.92 39.20
CA GLU A 632 4.55 -57.16 39.88
C GLU A 632 3.43 -56.21 39.39
N ASP A 633 3.78 -55.10 38.73
CA ASP A 633 2.83 -54.15 38.15
C ASP A 633 2.34 -54.62 36.77
N ASN A 634 1.23 -55.36 36.77
CA ASN A 634 0.63 -55.96 35.56
C ASN A 634 -0.62 -55.25 35.04
N VAL A 635 -0.95 -54.04 35.53
CA VAL A 635 -2.15 -53.29 35.14
C VAL A 635 -1.81 -51.89 34.60
N LEU A 636 -2.42 -51.54 33.47
CA LEU A 636 -2.40 -50.20 32.86
C LEU A 636 -3.82 -49.68 32.68
N LEU A 637 -4.14 -48.54 33.29
CA LEU A 637 -5.41 -47.85 33.08
C LEU A 637 -5.27 -46.74 32.02
N VAL A 638 -6.02 -46.85 30.92
CA VAL A 638 -6.14 -45.82 29.88
C VAL A 638 -7.43 -45.02 30.08
N VAL A 639 -7.30 -43.76 30.48
CA VAL A 639 -8.45 -42.88 30.80
C VAL A 639 -8.54 -41.74 29.80
N GLY A 640 -9.74 -41.39 29.37
CA GLY A 640 -9.92 -40.16 28.61
C GLY A 640 -11.37 -39.81 28.30
N ASP A 641 -11.56 -38.60 27.82
CA ASP A 641 -12.86 -38.10 27.38
C ASP A 641 -13.40 -38.84 26.16
N GLN A 642 -14.70 -38.73 25.93
CA GLN A 642 -15.30 -39.16 24.68
C GLN A 642 -14.61 -38.42 23.52
N GLY A 643 -14.21 -39.16 22.49
CA GLY A 643 -13.56 -38.57 21.31
C GLY A 643 -12.08 -38.22 21.45
N SER A 644 -11.42 -38.57 22.56
CA SER A 644 -9.98 -38.31 22.75
C SER A 644 -9.05 -39.21 21.94
N GLY A 645 -9.56 -40.31 21.36
CA GLY A 645 -8.78 -41.24 20.54
C GLY A 645 -8.41 -42.57 21.20
N LYS A 646 -9.02 -42.95 22.35
CA LYS A 646 -8.75 -44.22 23.06
C LYS A 646 -8.81 -45.46 22.15
N THR A 647 -9.91 -45.65 21.43
CA THR A 647 -10.07 -46.79 20.52
C THR A 647 -9.04 -46.78 19.39
N ALA A 648 -8.65 -45.59 18.90
CA ALA A 648 -7.60 -45.47 17.89
C ALA A 648 -6.23 -45.85 18.45
N LEU A 649 -5.93 -45.53 19.72
CA LEU A 649 -4.73 -45.97 20.43
C LEU A 649 -4.69 -47.50 20.58
N ILE A 650 -5.79 -48.13 21.01
CA ILE A 650 -5.86 -49.59 21.17
C ILE A 650 -5.68 -50.30 19.82
N ASN A 651 -6.39 -49.86 18.77
CA ASN A 651 -6.23 -50.41 17.43
C ASN A 651 -4.80 -50.24 16.90
N ARG A 652 -4.13 -49.14 17.23
CA ARG A 652 -2.73 -48.94 16.87
C ARG A 652 -1.82 -49.89 17.65
N LEU A 653 -2.06 -50.04 18.94
CA LEU A 653 -1.31 -50.94 19.83
C LEU A 653 -1.40 -52.39 19.34
N THR A 654 -2.59 -52.88 18.97
CA THR A 654 -2.76 -54.22 18.38
C THR A 654 -2.05 -54.41 17.03
N THR A 655 -1.84 -53.33 16.26
CA THR A 655 -1.09 -53.41 14.99
C THR A 655 0.42 -53.23 15.14
N THR A 656 0.87 -52.58 16.21
CA THR A 656 2.29 -52.20 16.38
C THR A 656 3.03 -53.19 17.28
N TRP A 657 2.32 -53.81 18.23
CA TRP A 657 2.89 -54.76 19.16
C TRP A 657 2.77 -56.18 18.61
N THR A 658 3.90 -56.86 18.44
CA THR A 658 3.99 -58.21 17.87
C THR A 658 4.47 -59.28 18.84
N ASP A 659 5.00 -58.87 20.00
CA ASP A 659 5.80 -59.76 20.84
C ASP A 659 4.97 -60.67 21.75
N THR A 660 3.76 -60.24 22.12
CA THR A 660 2.80 -61.03 22.90
C THR A 660 1.40 -60.91 22.31
N PRO A 661 0.59 -61.98 22.36
CA PRO A 661 -0.77 -61.97 21.87
C PRO A 661 -1.63 -60.97 22.64
N ILE A 662 -2.42 -60.18 21.90
CA ILE A 662 -3.33 -59.18 22.47
C ILE A 662 -4.76 -59.60 22.16
N SER A 663 -5.56 -59.81 23.20
CA SER A 663 -7.00 -60.02 23.09
C SER A 663 -7.75 -58.77 23.54
N VAL A 664 -8.75 -58.33 22.76
CA VAL A 664 -9.57 -57.17 23.10
C VAL A 664 -10.97 -57.66 23.47
N LEU A 665 -11.34 -57.49 24.74
CA LEU A 665 -12.67 -57.76 25.26
C LEU A 665 -13.43 -56.44 25.40
N ASN A 666 -14.49 -56.28 24.61
CA ASN A 666 -15.39 -55.14 24.71
C ASN A 666 -16.52 -55.45 25.69
N ILE A 667 -16.61 -54.71 26.79
CA ILE A 667 -17.58 -54.99 27.84
C ILE A 667 -18.99 -54.55 27.40
N PRO A 668 -19.98 -55.48 27.40
CA PRO A 668 -21.37 -55.17 27.09
C PRO A 668 -21.93 -54.09 28.02
N ALA A 669 -22.91 -53.35 27.53
CA ALA A 669 -23.41 -52.19 28.25
C ALA A 669 -24.18 -52.58 29.52
N LYS A 670 -23.76 -52.01 30.66
CA LYS A 670 -24.38 -52.16 31.99
C LYS A 670 -24.39 -53.59 32.53
N THR A 671 -23.30 -54.32 32.33
CA THR A 671 -23.04 -55.59 33.03
C THR A 671 -22.75 -55.33 34.50
N THR A 672 -23.79 -55.32 35.34
CA THR A 672 -23.67 -55.07 36.79
C THR A 672 -23.59 -56.33 37.64
N ASP A 673 -23.89 -57.50 37.05
CA ASP A 673 -23.84 -58.79 37.74
C ASP A 673 -22.39 -59.34 37.81
N PRO A 674 -21.84 -59.61 39.01
CA PRO A 674 -20.52 -60.21 39.16
C PRO A 674 -20.39 -61.60 38.49
N ALA A 675 -21.47 -62.40 38.46
CA ALA A 675 -21.44 -63.75 37.88
C ALA A 675 -21.25 -63.74 36.35
N ALA A 676 -21.51 -62.61 35.69
CA ALA A 676 -21.34 -62.46 34.25
C ALA A 676 -19.89 -62.16 33.83
N ILE A 677 -19.06 -61.58 34.71
CA ILE A 677 -17.73 -61.05 34.31
C ILE A 677 -16.66 -62.12 34.21
N LEU A 678 -16.51 -62.95 35.25
CA LEU A 678 -15.46 -63.97 35.28
C LEU A 678 -15.56 -64.95 34.11
N PRO A 679 -16.76 -65.41 33.69
CA PRO A 679 -16.89 -66.22 32.48
C PRO A 679 -16.50 -65.47 31.19
N MET A 680 -16.83 -64.18 31.08
CA MET A 680 -16.42 -63.37 29.91
C MET A 680 -14.90 -63.25 29.82
N VAL A 681 -14.23 -62.98 30.95
CA VAL A 681 -12.77 -62.94 31.03
C VAL A 681 -12.17 -64.32 30.74
N GLY A 682 -12.72 -65.38 31.33
CA GLY A 682 -12.29 -66.77 31.13
C GLY A 682 -12.36 -67.20 29.67
N SER A 683 -13.43 -66.83 28.96
CA SER A 683 -13.58 -67.14 27.53
C SER A 683 -12.48 -66.51 26.66
N HIS A 684 -12.03 -65.29 27.01
CA HIS A 684 -10.93 -64.60 26.32
C HIS A 684 -9.54 -65.10 26.73
N LEU A 685 -9.41 -65.69 27.91
CA LEU A 685 -8.21 -66.37 28.41
C LEU A 685 -8.11 -67.84 27.98
N CYS A 686 -9.09 -68.36 27.24
CA CYS A 686 -9.24 -69.79 26.94
C CYS A 686 -9.34 -70.69 28.18
N ILE A 687 -9.86 -70.15 29.30
CA ILE A 687 -10.11 -70.89 30.54
C ILE A 687 -11.60 -71.28 30.59
N PRO A 688 -11.94 -72.58 30.59
CA PRO A 688 -13.32 -73.03 30.73
C PRO A 688 -13.84 -72.79 32.15
N ASN A 689 -15.03 -72.18 32.26
CA ASN A 689 -15.79 -72.00 33.52
C ASN A 689 -15.02 -71.33 34.66
N LEU A 690 -14.38 -70.18 34.40
CA LEU A 690 -13.77 -69.37 35.45
C LEU A 690 -14.85 -68.80 36.39
N THR A 691 -14.94 -69.32 37.62
CA THR A 691 -15.94 -68.90 38.63
C THR A 691 -15.34 -68.13 39.80
N ASP A 692 -14.04 -68.24 40.03
CA ASP A 692 -13.37 -67.62 41.18
C ASP A 692 -11.97 -67.08 40.81
N VAL A 693 -11.57 -65.98 41.44
CA VAL A 693 -10.25 -65.34 41.27
C VAL A 693 -9.13 -66.29 41.71
N ALA A 694 -9.36 -67.12 42.72
CA ALA A 694 -8.36 -68.10 43.17
C ALA A 694 -8.05 -69.17 42.11
N GLN A 695 -9.00 -69.49 41.22
CA GLN A 695 -8.74 -70.37 40.07
C GLN A 695 -7.86 -69.69 39.03
N LEU A 696 -8.06 -68.38 38.79
CA LEU A 696 -7.25 -67.59 37.87
C LEU A 696 -5.77 -67.58 38.29
N VAL A 697 -5.50 -67.36 39.58
CA VAL A 697 -4.12 -67.36 40.13
C VAL A 697 -3.45 -68.73 39.99
N LYS A 698 -4.18 -69.82 40.23
CA LYS A 698 -3.64 -71.18 40.07
C LYS A 698 -3.31 -71.52 38.62
N MET A 699 -4.09 -71.02 37.68
CA MET A 699 -3.92 -71.31 36.25
C MET A 699 -2.91 -70.38 35.56
N ASP A 700 -2.60 -69.22 36.15
CA ASP A 700 -1.64 -68.26 35.60
C ASP A 700 -0.27 -68.89 35.27
N GLU A 701 0.26 -69.76 36.15
CA GLU A 701 1.54 -70.44 35.92
C GLU A 701 1.55 -71.32 34.66
N THR A 702 0.37 -71.81 34.24
CA THR A 702 0.21 -72.67 33.06
C THR A 702 -0.11 -71.91 31.77
N LEU A 703 -0.40 -70.61 31.86
CA LEU A 703 -0.75 -69.78 30.71
C LEU A 703 0.49 -69.18 30.03
N GLU A 704 0.41 -69.01 28.72
CA GLU A 704 1.39 -68.23 27.98
C GLU A 704 1.22 -66.72 28.25
N PRO A 705 2.31 -65.93 28.21
CA PRO A 705 2.23 -64.48 28.41
C PRO A 705 1.28 -63.81 27.41
N GLN A 706 0.22 -63.16 27.90
CA GLN A 706 -0.80 -62.55 27.05
C GLN A 706 -1.29 -61.20 27.61
N ILE A 707 -1.72 -60.32 26.72
CA ILE A 707 -2.26 -59.00 27.06
C ILE A 707 -3.77 -59.01 26.83
N ILE A 708 -4.53 -58.62 27.84
CA ILE A 708 -5.98 -58.42 27.74
C ILE A 708 -6.30 -56.94 27.79
N VAL A 709 -6.95 -56.45 26.74
CA VAL A 709 -7.52 -55.11 26.70
C VAL A 709 -9.01 -55.20 27.06
N LEU A 710 -9.38 -54.61 28.19
CA LEU A 710 -10.77 -54.43 28.60
C LEU A 710 -11.27 -53.07 28.10
N ASP A 711 -11.99 -53.05 26.98
CA ASP A 711 -12.59 -51.83 26.43
C ASP A 711 -13.98 -51.56 27.01
N ASN A 712 -14.33 -50.28 27.11
CA ASN A 712 -15.60 -49.77 27.63
C ASN A 712 -15.95 -50.22 29.07
N THR A 713 -14.95 -50.28 29.95
CA THR A 713 -15.10 -50.71 31.37
C THR A 713 -16.05 -49.85 32.22
N HIS A 714 -16.39 -48.64 31.78
CA HIS A 714 -17.45 -47.82 32.38
C HIS A 714 -18.86 -48.45 32.30
N ASN A 715 -19.00 -49.52 31.53
CA ASN A 715 -20.21 -50.32 31.47
C ASN A 715 -20.38 -51.27 32.67
N LEU A 716 -19.37 -51.46 33.52
CA LEU A 716 -19.43 -52.39 34.66
C LEU A 716 -20.16 -51.85 35.89
N PHE A 717 -20.71 -50.64 35.81
CA PHE A 717 -21.44 -50.07 36.92
C PHE A 717 -22.64 -49.22 36.49
N LEU A 718 -23.60 -49.14 37.41
CA LEU A 718 -24.54 -48.05 37.54
C LEU A 718 -24.30 -47.40 38.91
N SER A 719 -24.48 -46.09 39.01
CA SER A 719 -24.32 -45.35 40.28
C SER A 719 -25.55 -45.53 41.16
N GLU A 720 -25.85 -46.80 41.45
CA GLU A 720 -27.01 -47.29 42.19
C GLU A 720 -26.54 -48.36 43.17
N VAL A 721 -27.22 -48.51 44.30
CA VAL A 721 -26.86 -49.50 45.32
C VAL A 721 -27.00 -50.91 44.75
N GLY A 722 -25.96 -51.75 44.94
CA GLY A 722 -25.91 -53.12 44.39
C GLY A 722 -25.50 -53.21 42.91
N CYS A 723 -25.37 -52.09 42.20
CA CYS A 723 -24.94 -52.09 40.79
C CYS A 723 -23.43 -51.83 40.60
N LEU A 724 -22.63 -51.97 41.66
CA LEU A 724 -21.18 -51.79 41.66
C LEU A 724 -20.41 -53.11 41.83
N ASP A 725 -21.11 -54.21 42.11
CA ASP A 725 -20.51 -55.49 42.47
C ASP A 725 -19.76 -56.15 41.32
N ALA A 726 -20.23 -55.95 40.09
CA ALA A 726 -19.48 -56.28 38.88
C ALA A 726 -18.08 -55.64 38.84
N TYR A 727 -18.01 -54.32 39.04
CA TYR A 727 -16.72 -53.63 39.07
C TYR A 727 -15.84 -54.11 40.23
N ARG A 728 -16.42 -54.40 41.40
CA ARG A 728 -15.68 -54.99 42.55
C ARG A 728 -15.08 -56.34 42.20
N ALA A 729 -15.84 -57.23 41.57
CA ALA A 729 -15.35 -58.53 41.13
C ALA A 729 -14.19 -58.41 40.13
N LEU A 730 -14.30 -57.49 39.16
CA LEU A 730 -13.18 -57.20 38.26
C LEU A 730 -11.97 -56.63 39.01
N ASN A 731 -12.18 -55.71 39.95
CA ASN A 731 -11.09 -55.11 40.73
C ASN A 731 -10.33 -56.16 41.56
N GLN A 732 -11.04 -57.18 42.07
CA GLN A 732 -10.40 -58.34 42.72
C GLN A 732 -9.51 -59.13 41.74
N CYS A 733 -9.93 -59.30 40.48
CA CYS A 733 -9.09 -59.90 39.44
C CYS A 733 -7.86 -59.06 39.10
N LEU A 734 -8.03 -57.75 38.97
CA LEU A 734 -6.94 -56.83 38.61
C LEU A 734 -5.86 -56.75 39.69
N ASN A 735 -6.25 -56.87 40.96
CA ASN A 735 -5.33 -56.88 42.11
C ASN A 735 -4.72 -58.27 42.40
N ALA A 736 -5.07 -59.30 41.62
CA ALA A 736 -4.48 -60.62 41.78
C ALA A 736 -3.03 -60.63 41.26
N HIS A 737 -2.14 -61.33 41.99
CA HIS A 737 -0.75 -61.49 41.57
C HIS A 737 -0.67 -62.48 40.38
N LEU A 738 -0.59 -61.93 39.17
CA LEU A 738 -0.51 -62.68 37.91
C LEU A 738 0.78 -62.31 37.18
N ARG A 739 1.58 -63.29 36.78
CA ARG A 739 2.87 -63.13 36.10
C ARG A 739 2.75 -63.18 34.59
N ASN A 740 1.79 -63.92 34.05
CA ASN A 740 1.66 -64.16 32.62
C ASN A 740 0.54 -63.33 31.97
N ILE A 741 -0.31 -62.66 32.75
CA ILE A 741 -1.37 -61.80 32.23
C ILE A 741 -1.05 -60.32 32.49
N PHE A 742 -1.16 -59.49 31.45
CA PHE A 742 -1.11 -58.03 31.55
C PHE A 742 -2.45 -57.41 31.18
N TRP A 743 -2.97 -56.53 32.03
CA TRP A 743 -4.28 -55.90 31.89
C TRP A 743 -4.17 -54.47 31.35
N ILE A 744 -4.89 -54.17 30.28
CA ILE A 744 -5.10 -52.81 29.79
C ILE A 744 -6.57 -52.46 29.97
N VAL A 745 -6.88 -51.62 30.94
CA VAL A 745 -8.24 -51.21 31.28
C VAL A 745 -8.54 -49.88 30.60
N VAL A 746 -9.54 -49.81 29.71
CA VAL A 746 -9.89 -48.58 29.00
C VAL A 746 -11.19 -48.02 29.56
N MET A 747 -11.15 -46.79 30.09
CA MET A 747 -12.27 -46.16 30.79
C MET A 747 -12.54 -44.73 30.31
N HIS A 748 -13.79 -44.30 30.49
CA HIS A 748 -14.18 -42.90 30.29
C HIS A 748 -13.82 -42.07 31.53
N ALA A 749 -13.30 -40.85 31.34
CA ALA A 749 -12.75 -40.02 32.42
C ALA A 749 -13.75 -39.68 33.55
N PRO A 750 -14.97 -39.15 33.28
CA PRO A 750 -15.98 -38.95 34.32
C PRO A 750 -16.34 -40.23 35.09
N SER A 751 -16.41 -41.36 34.41
CA SER A 751 -16.69 -42.66 35.04
C SER A 751 -15.57 -43.09 35.98
N TRP A 752 -14.33 -42.88 35.56
CA TRP A 752 -13.15 -43.13 36.40
C TRP A 752 -13.14 -42.21 37.61
N SER A 753 -13.44 -40.92 37.44
CA SER A 753 -13.49 -39.99 38.57
C SER A 753 -14.53 -40.41 39.61
N TYR A 754 -15.71 -40.83 39.16
CA TYR A 754 -16.74 -41.37 40.05
C TYR A 754 -16.25 -42.62 40.80
N LEU A 755 -15.71 -43.61 40.09
CA LEU A 755 -15.24 -44.85 40.69
C LEU A 755 -14.06 -44.63 41.65
N ASN A 756 -13.14 -43.72 41.32
CA ASN A 756 -12.03 -43.37 42.20
C ASN A 756 -12.51 -42.73 43.51
N CYS A 757 -13.58 -41.91 43.46
CA CYS A 757 -14.20 -41.37 44.67
C CYS A 757 -14.88 -42.46 45.52
N VAL A 758 -15.61 -43.39 44.88
CA VAL A 758 -16.32 -44.48 45.56
C VAL A 758 -15.36 -45.50 46.16
N PHE A 759 -14.27 -45.82 45.45
CA PHE A 759 -13.34 -46.91 45.76
C PHE A 759 -11.93 -46.45 46.13
N ASN A 760 -11.77 -45.21 46.63
CA ASN A 760 -10.47 -44.57 46.91
C ASN A 760 -9.49 -45.41 47.76
N ARG A 761 -10.00 -46.38 48.55
CA ARG A 761 -9.18 -47.28 49.39
C ARG A 761 -8.92 -48.66 48.78
N GLU A 762 -9.69 -49.05 47.76
CA GLU A 762 -9.70 -50.39 47.14
C GLU A 762 -9.05 -50.42 45.76
N VAL A 763 -8.88 -49.27 45.09
CA VAL A 763 -8.34 -49.19 43.74
C VAL A 763 -6.90 -48.66 43.76
N ARG A 764 -5.96 -49.47 43.30
CA ARG A 764 -4.54 -49.10 43.14
C ARG A 764 -4.08 -49.37 41.71
N PHE A 765 -4.43 -48.46 40.80
CA PHE A 765 -3.75 -48.45 39.50
C PHE A 765 -2.37 -47.82 39.67
N SER A 766 -1.30 -48.61 39.62
CA SER A 766 0.08 -48.12 39.64
C SER A 766 0.42 -47.32 38.38
N ASN A 767 -0.11 -47.74 37.23
CA ASN A 767 0.11 -47.08 35.95
C ASN A 767 -1.20 -46.53 35.37
N ILE A 768 -1.32 -45.20 35.32
CA ILE A 768 -2.47 -44.50 34.72
C ILE A 768 -1.99 -43.66 33.53
N PHE A 769 -2.42 -44.03 32.32
CA PHE A 769 -2.23 -43.24 31.11
C PHE A 769 -3.48 -42.42 30.81
N ARG A 770 -3.43 -41.12 31.18
CA ARG A 770 -4.47 -40.16 30.80
C ARG A 770 -4.23 -39.68 29.37
N MET A 771 -5.25 -39.80 28.52
CA MET A 771 -5.19 -39.34 27.13
C MET A 771 -4.90 -37.84 27.09
N PRO A 772 -3.78 -37.41 26.48
CA PRO A 772 -3.41 -36.01 26.45
C PRO A 772 -4.37 -35.21 25.55
N ARG A 773 -4.57 -33.93 25.88
CA ARG A 773 -5.21 -32.97 24.97
C ARG A 773 -4.28 -32.72 23.78
N TRP A 774 -4.83 -32.71 22.57
CA TRP A 774 -4.02 -32.50 21.37
C TRP A 774 -3.57 -31.04 21.27
N SER A 775 -2.36 -30.82 20.74
CA SER A 775 -1.86 -29.47 20.51
C SER A 775 -2.62 -28.79 19.35
N PRO A 776 -2.58 -27.45 19.26
CA PRO A 776 -3.17 -26.73 18.11
C PRO A 776 -2.60 -27.22 16.77
N ALA A 777 -1.32 -27.59 16.75
CA ALA A 777 -0.66 -28.11 15.55
C ALA A 777 -1.16 -29.50 15.16
N ASP A 778 -1.41 -30.37 16.12
CA ASP A 778 -1.90 -31.75 15.86
C ASP A 778 -3.35 -31.76 15.40
N ILE A 779 -4.20 -30.92 16.00
CA ILE A 779 -5.59 -30.72 15.53
C ILE A 779 -5.59 -30.18 14.10
N ARG A 780 -4.73 -29.20 13.81
CA ARG A 780 -4.58 -28.68 12.45
C ARG A 780 -4.14 -29.78 11.49
N LYS A 781 -3.13 -30.58 11.86
CA LYS A 781 -2.64 -31.72 11.06
C LYS A 781 -3.73 -32.74 10.80
N LEU A 782 -4.58 -33.04 11.80
CA LEU A 782 -5.74 -33.93 11.69
C LEU A 782 -6.77 -33.46 10.68
N ILE A 783 -7.15 -32.20 10.77
CA ILE A 783 -8.19 -31.67 9.90
C ILE A 783 -7.66 -31.54 8.48
N LEU A 784 -6.44 -31.05 8.31
CA LEU A 784 -5.85 -30.88 6.98
C LEU A 784 -5.55 -32.21 6.31
N SER A 785 -5.10 -33.24 7.03
CA SER A 785 -4.87 -34.57 6.43
C SER A 785 -6.17 -35.18 5.91
N ARG A 786 -7.26 -35.08 6.67
CA ARG A 786 -8.60 -35.52 6.23
C ARG A 786 -9.12 -34.68 5.08
N HIS A 787 -8.93 -33.36 5.14
CA HIS A 787 -9.37 -32.44 4.09
C HIS A 787 -8.63 -32.66 2.77
N GLN A 788 -7.31 -32.89 2.78
CA GLN A 788 -6.52 -33.15 1.57
C GLN A 788 -7.07 -34.34 0.78
N GLY A 789 -7.50 -35.40 1.47
CA GLY A 789 -8.13 -36.55 0.83
C GLY A 789 -9.45 -36.24 0.13
N SER A 790 -10.13 -35.14 0.50
CA SER A 790 -11.39 -34.71 -0.14
C SER A 790 -11.20 -34.02 -1.49
N ARG A 791 -9.95 -33.67 -1.86
CA ARG A 791 -9.57 -32.92 -3.08
C ARG A 791 -10.25 -31.56 -3.30
N ARG A 792 -11.01 -31.07 -2.31
CA ARG A 792 -11.67 -29.74 -2.34
C ARG A 792 -10.70 -28.65 -1.86
N ARG A 793 -10.96 -27.38 -2.20
CA ARG A 793 -10.17 -26.22 -1.76
C ARG A 793 -10.83 -25.51 -0.57
N ILE A 794 -10.05 -25.12 0.45
CA ILE A 794 -10.54 -24.32 1.59
C ILE A 794 -10.61 -22.84 1.17
N ARG A 795 -11.73 -22.18 1.46
CA ARG A 795 -11.89 -20.72 1.35
C ARG A 795 -12.45 -20.20 2.67
N TYR A 796 -11.79 -19.20 3.28
CA TYR A 796 -12.30 -18.56 4.49
C TYR A 796 -13.33 -17.47 4.15
N ASP A 797 -14.33 -17.31 5.00
CA ASP A 797 -15.34 -16.27 4.88
C ASP A 797 -14.73 -14.85 4.88
N GLU A 798 -15.29 -13.94 4.09
CA GLU A 798 -14.79 -12.56 3.92
C GLU A 798 -14.87 -11.75 5.21
N LEU A 799 -15.81 -12.09 6.11
CA LEU A 799 -15.90 -11.48 7.44
C LEU A 799 -14.65 -11.76 8.29
N LEU A 800 -14.11 -12.98 8.23
CA LEU A 800 -12.86 -13.36 8.90
C LEU A 800 -11.64 -12.67 8.30
N LEU A 801 -11.63 -12.47 6.98
CA LEU A 801 -10.57 -11.76 6.27
C LEU A 801 -10.59 -10.25 6.58
N SER A 802 -11.77 -9.66 6.74
CA SER A 802 -11.95 -8.22 7.02
C SER A 802 -11.61 -7.83 8.46
N ALA A 803 -11.87 -8.71 9.44
CA ALA A 803 -11.52 -8.49 10.84
C ALA A 803 -10.01 -8.63 11.15
N SER A 804 -9.23 -9.09 10.16
CA SER A 804 -7.79 -9.40 10.28
C SER A 804 -6.91 -8.34 9.62
N ALA A 805 -7.37 -7.08 9.55
CA ALA A 805 -6.86 -6.04 8.68
C ALA A 805 -5.39 -5.60 8.93
N GLY A 806 -4.46 -6.39 8.38
CA GLY A 806 -3.14 -6.00 7.87
C GLY A 806 -3.02 -6.42 6.40
N SER A 807 -1.81 -6.39 5.82
CA SER A 807 -1.53 -6.79 4.42
C SER A 807 -2.13 -8.16 4.02
N GLU A 808 -2.29 -8.42 2.71
CA GLU A 808 -2.91 -9.63 2.12
C GLU A 808 -2.46 -10.94 2.80
N SER A 809 -1.15 -11.09 3.03
CA SER A 809 -0.57 -12.29 3.64
C SER A 809 -0.78 -12.38 5.14
N SER A 810 -0.86 -11.24 5.85
CA SER A 810 -1.22 -11.23 7.26
C SER A 810 -2.70 -11.54 7.46
N SER A 811 -3.60 -11.09 6.58
CA SER A 811 -5.05 -11.27 6.76
C SER A 811 -5.51 -12.72 6.54
N VAL A 812 -5.04 -13.40 5.48
CA VAL A 812 -5.41 -14.80 5.20
C VAL A 812 -4.72 -15.75 6.19
N ARG A 813 -3.45 -15.50 6.55
CA ARG A 813 -2.73 -16.33 7.54
C ARG A 813 -3.17 -16.06 8.97
N ALA A 814 -3.52 -14.82 9.29
CA ALA A 814 -4.17 -14.51 10.56
C ALA A 814 -5.54 -15.16 10.60
N ALA A 815 -6.33 -15.14 9.52
CA ALA A 815 -7.61 -15.84 9.46
C ALA A 815 -7.43 -17.35 9.65
N ASP A 816 -6.52 -17.99 8.92
CA ASP A 816 -6.22 -19.42 9.04
C ASP A 816 -5.74 -19.81 10.45
N SER A 817 -4.70 -19.15 10.95
CA SER A 817 -4.19 -19.40 12.31
C SER A 817 -5.24 -19.10 13.38
N ARG A 818 -6.05 -18.05 13.21
CA ARG A 818 -7.11 -17.68 14.15
C ARG A 818 -8.24 -18.70 14.14
N VAL A 819 -8.63 -19.22 12.98
CA VAL A 819 -9.65 -20.27 12.88
C VAL A 819 -9.20 -21.55 13.58
N PHE A 820 -7.97 -22.01 13.35
CA PHE A 820 -7.47 -23.21 14.03
C PHE A 820 -7.24 -22.99 15.53
N ASN A 821 -6.85 -21.78 15.95
CA ASN A 821 -6.75 -21.44 17.38
C ASN A 821 -8.12 -21.43 18.05
N ILE A 822 -9.13 -20.79 17.43
CA ILE A 822 -10.52 -20.82 17.91
C ILE A 822 -11.00 -22.27 17.95
N LEU A 823 -10.73 -23.05 16.91
CA LEU A 823 -11.16 -24.44 16.86
C LEU A 823 -10.52 -25.29 17.96
N TRP A 824 -9.23 -25.11 18.24
CA TRP A 824 -8.54 -25.77 19.34
C TRP A 824 -9.12 -25.34 20.70
N GLU A 825 -9.32 -24.04 20.91
CA GLU A 825 -9.88 -23.47 22.14
C GLU A 825 -11.31 -23.98 22.39
N GLN A 826 -12.17 -23.98 21.37
CA GLN A 826 -13.55 -24.44 21.48
C GLN A 826 -13.64 -25.97 21.58
N SER A 827 -12.71 -26.73 21.00
CA SER A 827 -12.68 -28.20 21.12
C SER A 827 -12.00 -28.70 22.39
N GLY A 828 -11.31 -27.83 23.14
CA GLY A 828 -10.54 -28.19 24.32
C GLY A 828 -9.44 -29.23 24.03
N GLY A 829 -8.93 -29.28 22.80
CA GLY A 829 -7.94 -30.28 22.40
C GLY A 829 -8.51 -31.68 22.09
N ILE A 830 -9.83 -31.86 21.99
CA ILE A 830 -10.46 -33.17 21.70
C ILE A 830 -10.65 -33.34 20.17
N PRO A 831 -10.03 -34.35 19.53
CA PRO A 831 -10.11 -34.58 18.09
C PRO A 831 -11.53 -34.67 17.51
N GLN A 832 -12.40 -35.48 18.14
CA GLN A 832 -13.76 -35.68 17.64
C GLN A 832 -14.59 -34.40 17.71
N VAL A 833 -14.41 -33.59 18.76
CA VAL A 833 -15.10 -32.30 18.92
C VAL A 833 -14.61 -31.31 17.87
N ALA A 834 -13.30 -31.25 17.62
CA ALA A 834 -12.71 -30.39 16.59
C ALA A 834 -13.24 -30.71 15.19
N ILE A 835 -13.38 -31.99 14.83
CA ILE A 835 -13.96 -32.39 13.54
C ILE A 835 -15.43 -31.96 13.43
N GLN A 836 -16.21 -32.11 14.49
CA GLN A 836 -17.63 -31.71 14.50
C GLN A 836 -17.81 -30.19 14.43
N LEU A 837 -17.00 -29.42 15.16
CA LEU A 837 -17.00 -27.95 15.08
C LEU A 837 -16.55 -27.45 13.71
N TRP A 838 -15.58 -28.15 13.08
CA TRP A 838 -15.17 -27.87 11.71
C TRP A 838 -16.32 -28.09 10.73
N LEU A 839 -17.02 -29.23 10.83
CA LEU A 839 -18.16 -29.55 9.98
C LEU A 839 -19.32 -28.58 10.16
N ALA A 840 -19.59 -28.14 11.39
CA ALA A 840 -20.60 -27.11 11.66
C ALA A 840 -20.25 -25.75 11.02
N ALA A 841 -18.96 -25.43 10.88
CA ALA A 841 -18.48 -24.20 10.26
C ALA A 841 -18.30 -24.31 8.73
N ALA A 842 -18.23 -25.52 8.19
CA ALA A 842 -17.95 -25.78 6.79
C ALA A 842 -19.24 -25.80 5.96
N ARG A 843 -19.26 -25.02 4.88
CA ARG A 843 -20.28 -25.08 3.83
C ARG A 843 -19.61 -25.57 2.54
N SER A 844 -19.98 -26.76 2.07
CA SER A 844 -19.45 -27.26 0.80
C SER A 844 -20.22 -26.67 -0.37
N LYS A 845 -19.49 -26.18 -1.38
CA LYS A 845 -20.01 -25.76 -2.67
C LYS A 845 -19.10 -26.34 -3.75
N GLU A 846 -19.54 -27.43 -4.38
CA GLU A 846 -18.82 -28.16 -5.43
C GLU A 846 -17.35 -28.46 -5.04
N GLN A 847 -16.41 -27.74 -5.68
CA GLN A 847 -14.95 -27.86 -5.53
C GLN A 847 -14.36 -27.07 -4.35
N THR A 848 -15.18 -26.28 -3.66
CA THR A 848 -14.75 -25.37 -2.60
C THR A 848 -15.50 -25.59 -1.29
N VAL A 849 -14.78 -25.53 -0.18
CA VAL A 849 -15.36 -25.54 1.17
C VAL A 849 -15.19 -24.14 1.73
N GLU A 850 -16.30 -23.41 1.86
CA GLU A 850 -16.34 -22.12 2.52
C GLU A 850 -16.42 -22.32 4.03
N LEU A 851 -15.44 -21.80 4.75
CA LEU A 851 -15.30 -21.97 6.19
C LEU A 851 -15.66 -20.68 6.93
N GLY A 852 -16.71 -20.76 7.74
CA GLY A 852 -17.10 -19.72 8.68
C GLY A 852 -16.33 -19.79 10.00
N VAL A 853 -16.76 -19.01 10.99
CA VAL A 853 -16.20 -19.06 12.35
C VAL A 853 -16.67 -20.34 13.06
N PRO A 854 -15.77 -21.22 13.53
CA PRO A 854 -16.16 -22.35 14.37
C PRO A 854 -16.70 -21.84 15.71
N GLY A 855 -17.96 -22.15 15.99
CA GLY A 855 -18.64 -21.75 17.24
C GLY A 855 -19.16 -22.96 17.98
N LYS A 856 -18.94 -23.01 19.30
CA LYS A 856 -19.65 -23.96 20.16
C LYS A 856 -21.12 -23.55 20.29
N PRO A 857 -22.03 -24.50 20.55
CA PRO A 857 -23.42 -24.16 20.86
C PRO A 857 -23.50 -23.21 22.06
N SER A 858 -24.39 -22.22 21.99
CA SER A 858 -24.50 -21.21 23.04
C SER A 858 -24.99 -21.83 24.35
N GLY A 859 -24.24 -21.65 25.44
CA GLY A 859 -24.62 -22.10 26.77
C GLY A 859 -25.84 -21.38 27.38
N ASN A 860 -26.37 -20.35 26.73
CA ASN A 860 -27.57 -19.64 27.20
C ASN A 860 -28.77 -20.58 27.32
N ALA A 861 -28.92 -21.55 26.40
CA ALA A 861 -29.98 -22.55 26.47
C ALA A 861 -29.87 -23.47 27.71
N LEU A 862 -28.69 -23.55 28.34
CA LEU A 862 -28.46 -24.34 29.55
C LEU A 862 -28.78 -23.56 30.84
N LYS A 863 -28.73 -22.23 30.81
CA LYS A 863 -28.91 -21.39 32.02
C LYS A 863 -30.32 -21.47 32.59
N ASP A 864 -31.31 -21.58 31.71
CA ASP A 864 -32.73 -21.67 32.09
C ASP A 864 -33.16 -23.10 32.48
N MET A 865 -32.22 -24.05 32.50
CA MET A 865 -32.52 -25.44 32.85
C MET A 865 -32.65 -25.62 34.37
N LYS A 866 -33.74 -26.29 34.76
CA LYS A 866 -33.97 -26.74 36.14
C LYS A 866 -32.91 -27.76 36.57
N ASP A 867 -32.65 -27.84 37.87
CA ASP A 867 -31.63 -28.72 38.43
C ASP A 867 -31.92 -30.21 38.18
N ASP A 868 -33.20 -30.62 38.20
CA ASP A 868 -33.63 -31.99 37.86
C ASP A 868 -33.10 -32.45 36.48
N LEU A 869 -33.13 -31.55 35.49
CA LEU A 869 -32.61 -31.83 34.16
C LEU A 869 -31.07 -31.98 34.19
N CYS A 870 -30.41 -31.14 34.99
CA CYS A 870 -28.96 -31.14 35.13
C CYS A 870 -28.46 -32.44 35.80
N PHE A 871 -29.19 -32.98 36.77
CA PHE A 871 -28.90 -34.28 37.37
C PHE A 871 -29.00 -35.43 36.36
N VAL A 872 -30.04 -35.44 35.52
CA VAL A 872 -30.18 -36.42 34.43
C VAL A 872 -29.04 -36.31 33.43
N PHE A 873 -28.65 -35.09 33.02
CA PHE A 873 -27.51 -34.91 32.12
C PHE A 873 -26.19 -35.30 32.77
N SER A 874 -25.97 -35.01 34.05
CA SER A 874 -24.79 -35.45 34.81
C SER A 874 -24.69 -36.98 34.84
N ALA A 875 -25.82 -37.68 35.06
CA ALA A 875 -25.84 -39.14 34.98
C ALA A 875 -25.43 -39.66 33.59
N ILE A 876 -25.92 -39.05 32.50
CA ILE A 876 -25.54 -39.43 31.13
C ILE A 876 -24.05 -39.18 30.87
N VAL A 877 -23.48 -38.05 31.32
CA VAL A 877 -22.04 -37.77 31.20
C VAL A 877 -21.23 -38.81 31.97
N THR A 878 -21.57 -39.06 33.24
CA THR A 878 -20.83 -39.98 34.13
C THR A 878 -20.82 -41.40 33.57
N HIS A 879 -21.93 -41.84 32.97
CA HIS A 879 -22.08 -43.20 32.44
C HIS A 879 -21.76 -43.34 30.95
N LYS A 880 -21.44 -42.24 30.25
CA LYS A 880 -21.25 -42.11 28.79
C LYS A 880 -22.46 -42.46 27.92
N SER A 881 -23.20 -43.52 28.25
CA SER A 881 -24.43 -43.93 27.56
C SER A 881 -25.40 -44.64 28.49
N LEU A 882 -26.67 -44.23 28.46
CA LEU A 882 -27.73 -44.80 29.29
C LEU A 882 -29.04 -45.02 28.49
N SER A 883 -29.82 -46.02 28.87
CA SER A 883 -31.22 -46.19 28.46
C SER A 883 -32.15 -45.32 29.32
N SER A 884 -33.41 -45.14 28.91
CA SER A 884 -34.39 -44.41 29.73
C SER A 884 -34.63 -45.06 31.09
N GLU A 885 -34.65 -46.39 31.14
CA GLU A 885 -34.84 -47.18 32.37
C GLU A 885 -33.62 -47.04 33.29
N GLU A 886 -32.40 -47.13 32.73
CA GLU A 886 -31.16 -46.96 33.49
C GLU A 886 -31.03 -45.53 34.07
N ILE A 887 -31.50 -44.51 33.36
CA ILE A 887 -31.53 -43.13 33.88
C ILE A 887 -32.49 -43.02 35.07
N MET A 888 -33.68 -43.62 34.97
CA MET A 888 -34.65 -43.62 36.08
C MET A 888 -34.09 -44.32 37.30
N LEU A 889 -33.37 -45.44 37.11
CA LEU A 889 -32.71 -46.15 38.21
C LEU A 889 -31.65 -45.26 38.88
N VAL A 890 -30.73 -44.70 38.12
CA VAL A 890 -29.60 -43.91 38.65
C VAL A 890 -30.02 -42.58 39.30
N THR A 891 -31.06 -41.94 38.77
CA THR A 891 -31.48 -40.61 39.24
C THR A 891 -32.65 -40.66 40.21
N HIS A 892 -33.31 -41.81 40.33
CA HIS A 892 -34.56 -42.01 41.06
C HIS A 892 -35.71 -41.05 40.65
N PHE A 893 -35.62 -40.41 39.48
CA PHE A 893 -36.68 -39.54 39.00
C PHE A 893 -37.83 -40.32 38.35
N PRO A 894 -39.08 -39.86 38.51
CA PRO A 894 -40.22 -40.40 37.78
C PRO A 894 -40.03 -40.34 36.26
N GLU A 895 -40.59 -41.33 35.56
CA GLU A 895 -40.47 -41.47 34.10
C GLU A 895 -40.88 -40.19 33.35
N ALA A 896 -41.90 -39.47 33.83
CA ALA A 896 -42.37 -38.23 33.22
C ALA A 896 -41.28 -37.16 33.16
N ILE A 897 -40.48 -37.01 34.23
CA ILE A 897 -39.37 -36.06 34.29
C ILE A 897 -38.27 -36.51 33.32
N VAL A 898 -37.87 -37.78 33.38
CA VAL A 898 -36.82 -38.33 32.50
C VAL A 898 -37.20 -38.20 31.03
N ARG A 899 -38.42 -38.57 30.63
CA ARG A 899 -38.91 -38.42 29.25
C ARG A 899 -38.94 -36.96 28.81
N HIS A 900 -39.38 -36.05 29.69
CA HIS A 900 -39.35 -34.61 29.41
C HIS A 900 -37.91 -34.12 29.17
N THR A 901 -36.97 -34.49 30.04
CA THR A 901 -35.55 -34.14 29.92
C THR A 901 -34.93 -34.68 28.64
N LEU A 902 -35.19 -35.93 28.30
CA LEU A 902 -34.69 -36.57 27.09
C LEU A 902 -35.25 -35.88 25.83
N LYS A 903 -36.55 -35.57 25.82
CA LYS A 903 -37.19 -34.84 24.71
C LYS A 903 -36.59 -33.44 24.56
N GLN A 904 -36.40 -32.72 25.66
CA GLN A 904 -35.77 -31.40 25.64
C GLN A 904 -34.31 -31.46 25.16
N GLY A 905 -33.54 -32.45 25.62
CA GLY A 905 -32.16 -32.67 25.20
C GLY A 905 -32.03 -33.03 23.71
N LEU A 906 -32.95 -33.84 23.17
CA LEU A 906 -33.01 -34.14 21.74
C LEU A 906 -33.40 -32.91 20.91
N ASN A 907 -34.41 -32.13 21.35
CA ASN A 907 -34.84 -30.91 20.66
C ASN A 907 -33.73 -29.85 20.57
N LEU A 908 -32.87 -29.77 21.60
CA LEU A 908 -31.72 -28.87 21.64
C LEU A 908 -30.51 -29.40 20.84
N GLY A 909 -30.57 -30.66 20.36
CA GLY A 909 -29.42 -31.35 19.76
C GLY A 909 -28.28 -31.62 20.75
N LEU A 910 -28.57 -31.54 22.07
CA LEU A 910 -27.63 -31.85 23.15
C LEU A 910 -27.38 -33.36 23.20
N LEU A 911 -28.45 -34.13 23.05
CA LEU A 911 -28.44 -35.58 23.05
C LEU A 911 -28.64 -36.10 21.63
N TRP A 912 -28.05 -37.24 21.34
CA TRP A 912 -28.42 -38.07 20.21
C TRP A 912 -28.71 -39.49 20.72
N ARG A 913 -29.58 -40.19 20.00
CA ARG A 913 -29.97 -41.55 20.33
C ARG A 913 -29.27 -42.49 19.35
N ASP A 914 -28.54 -43.45 19.89
CA ASP A 914 -27.82 -44.46 19.12
C ASP A 914 -28.79 -45.56 18.61
N ASP A 915 -28.35 -46.39 17.68
CA ASP A 915 -29.15 -47.49 17.11
C ASP A 915 -29.59 -48.50 18.18
N THR A 916 -28.78 -48.62 19.24
CA THR A 916 -29.05 -49.40 20.45
C THR A 916 -30.07 -48.75 21.39
N LYS A 917 -30.76 -47.70 20.95
CA LYS A 917 -31.75 -46.91 21.70
C LYS A 917 -31.22 -46.20 22.95
N ARG A 918 -29.90 -46.14 23.16
CA ARG A 918 -29.23 -45.48 24.28
C ARG A 918 -28.97 -44.01 23.96
N TYR A 919 -29.03 -43.16 24.98
CA TYR A 919 -28.78 -41.72 24.88
C TYR A 919 -27.32 -41.40 25.16
N ARG A 920 -26.75 -40.54 24.32
CA ARG A 920 -25.38 -40.03 24.44
C ARG A 920 -25.37 -38.54 24.20
N ILE A 921 -24.35 -37.88 24.73
CA ILE A 921 -24.13 -36.45 24.48
C ILE A 921 -23.51 -36.28 23.12
N HIS A 922 -24.00 -35.29 22.38
CA HIS A 922 -23.45 -34.91 21.10
C HIS A 922 -22.05 -34.29 21.31
N PRO A 923 -21.02 -34.69 20.55
CA PRO A 923 -19.64 -34.22 20.79
C PRO A 923 -19.48 -32.69 20.79
N SER A 924 -20.23 -31.96 19.96
CA SER A 924 -20.17 -30.48 19.94
C SER A 924 -20.62 -29.82 21.25
N TRP A 925 -21.46 -30.49 22.04
CA TRP A 925 -21.97 -30.01 23.32
C TRP A 925 -21.14 -30.45 24.52
N GLN A 926 -20.23 -31.42 24.34
CA GLN A 926 -19.49 -32.06 25.43
C GLN A 926 -18.72 -31.04 26.29
N GLY A 927 -17.97 -30.13 25.68
CA GLY A 927 -17.20 -29.11 26.42
C GLY A 927 -18.11 -28.10 27.13
N THR A 928 -19.14 -27.60 26.45
CA THR A 928 -20.08 -26.62 27.02
C THR A 928 -20.88 -27.20 28.18
N LEU A 929 -21.37 -28.43 28.04
CA LEU A 929 -22.16 -29.11 29.07
C LEU A 929 -21.29 -29.48 30.28
N ASN A 930 -20.11 -30.06 30.07
CA ASN A 930 -19.20 -30.42 31.16
C ASN A 930 -18.82 -29.18 31.99
N GLY A 931 -18.39 -28.09 31.33
CA GLY A 931 -18.07 -26.84 32.01
C GLY A 931 -19.26 -26.23 32.76
N PHE A 932 -20.47 -26.34 32.21
CA PHE A 932 -21.69 -25.89 32.88
C PHE A 932 -22.02 -26.73 34.12
N LEU A 933 -21.94 -28.06 34.02
CA LEU A 933 -22.20 -28.96 35.15
C LEU A 933 -21.13 -28.80 36.26
N ILE A 934 -19.87 -28.61 35.90
CA ILE A 934 -18.80 -28.27 36.84
C ILE A 934 -19.09 -26.92 37.53
N SER A 935 -19.53 -25.90 36.80
CA SER A 935 -19.88 -24.60 37.41
C SER A 935 -21.06 -24.68 38.39
N LYS A 936 -21.92 -25.70 38.26
CA LYS A 936 -22.99 -26.03 39.21
C LYS A 936 -22.57 -27.04 40.30
N ASN A 937 -21.30 -27.44 40.36
CA ASN A 937 -20.76 -28.47 41.25
C ASN A 937 -21.46 -29.85 41.11
N LEU A 938 -21.99 -30.15 39.93
CA LEU A 938 -22.65 -31.43 39.63
C LEU A 938 -21.68 -32.48 39.06
N GLN A 939 -20.45 -32.06 38.74
CA GLN A 939 -19.36 -32.89 38.25
C GLN A 939 -18.02 -32.41 38.82
N TRP A 940 -17.08 -33.35 38.95
CA TRP A 940 -15.75 -33.11 39.52
C TRP A 940 -14.67 -33.45 38.49
N GLU A 941 -13.72 -32.53 38.27
CA GLU A 941 -12.48 -32.82 37.57
C GLU A 941 -11.41 -33.23 38.59
N LEU A 942 -10.75 -34.37 38.35
CA LEU A 942 -9.65 -34.92 39.18
C LEU A 942 -8.27 -34.57 38.62
#